data_AF-A0AAW8DIU2-F1
#
_entry.id   AF-A0AAW8DIU2-F1
#
_cell.length_a   1.000
_cell.length_b   1.000
_cell.length_c   1.000
_cell.angle_alpha   90.00
_cell.angle_beta   90.00
_cell.angle_gamma   90.00
#
_symmetry.space_group_name_H-M   'P 1'
#
loop_
_entity.id
_entity.type
_entity.pdbx_description
1 polymer ?
#
loop_
_entity_poly.entity_id
_entity_poly.type
_entity_poly.pdbx_seq_one_letter_code
_entity_poly.pdbx_strand_id
1 'polypeptide(L)'
;MGLSNFTGRTDDDASSSNGSGGGPAFPPGFPLPGIPMGGGQFDDPAAAEEMLVNYNERFVNAEPTLFRDRLIEQLLAVLIGKTKPNALLVGPAGVGKTKIVEDIARRIALGDTLIPDQLKQHTVYELPLSNLVAGSSLVGALEQKVKSIVDYASDPKNKVILFMDEVHQLTSGSESGTYGKIAQILKPAMARGDMQVIGATTTQEARTLDDDPAFKRRFSRLVVDEITPEQTVEVLGKVRPGLLAHYTHQISVSDEVLTTIVRIADENVNSGSGSHRPDNAITLLDRAMADRVLEQKRLLATAQAAGDTATVQALQAIPCVPLTEARVTDVARRMLTGNTMKHSFDVSVLATTLSLRLQGQDSILDTLVDRVAREELNVFPRAVPIAWLFAGASGVGKTETAKIIAEQMTGQEPIILNMTEFHHEWSMSRIVGAPPGYIGSNSNAELPFDSLESNPHRVILLDEFEKADRAVQRLFLQALDEGFITTARGKRIDFSKALVIATTNAARESLDGKQTGFSVGPKTVSHRSLNTALAQFFDAELLGRFSLVVGFNPIDDQVYGRILASHYERQRERIIDARPRLAQALPGDIPVDELASLVERTFVREHGARPAGRAIRTWIEDRLLSAHAAPQNPATAQMTVAAAADNEAE
;
A
#
# COMPACT_ATOMS: atom_id res chain seq x y z
N MET A 1 26.32 -19.29 13.56
CA MET A 1 26.24 -20.69 13.09
C MET A 1 25.07 -20.80 12.11
N GLY A 2 25.37 -21.20 10.87
CA GLY A 2 24.46 -21.98 10.01
C GLY A 2 23.28 -21.28 9.34
N LEU A 3 23.56 -20.56 8.25
CA LEU A 3 22.66 -20.32 7.11
C LEU A 3 22.56 -21.59 6.23
N SER A 4 21.38 -21.85 5.63
CA SER A 4 21.15 -22.57 4.35
C SER A 4 19.65 -22.93 4.26
N ASN A 5 18.89 -22.86 3.16
CA ASN A 5 19.16 -22.64 1.75
C ASN A 5 17.80 -22.30 1.08
N PHE A 6 17.78 -21.30 0.21
CA PHE A 6 16.80 -21.21 -0.87
C PHE A 6 17.53 -20.86 -2.17
N THR A 7 17.06 -21.48 -3.24
CA THR A 7 17.47 -21.40 -4.66
C THR A 7 18.52 -22.40 -5.13
N GLY A 8 18.17 -23.09 -6.21
CA GLY A 8 19.00 -24.08 -6.90
C GLY A 8 18.16 -24.94 -7.84
N ARG A 9 17.71 -24.31 -8.93
CA ARG A 9 17.01 -24.89 -10.10
C ARG A 9 18.02 -25.61 -11.02
N THR A 10 17.57 -26.67 -11.72
CA THR A 10 17.92 -27.09 -13.11
C THR A 10 16.96 -28.26 -13.45
N ASP A 11 16.03 -28.16 -14.41
CA ASP A 11 16.17 -28.28 -15.90
C ASP A 11 16.69 -29.69 -16.27
N ASP A 12 16.20 -30.54 -17.17
CA ASP A 12 15.22 -30.61 -18.28
C ASP A 12 14.73 -32.11 -18.33
N ASP A 13 13.67 -32.60 -18.98
CA ASP A 13 13.44 -32.66 -20.43
C ASP A 13 12.08 -33.35 -20.80
N ALA A 14 11.45 -32.82 -21.84
CA ALA A 14 10.68 -33.44 -22.94
C ALA A 14 9.56 -34.52 -22.75
N SER A 15 8.32 -34.06 -23.02
CA SER A 15 7.29 -34.63 -23.92
C SER A 15 6.94 -36.15 -23.96
N SER A 16 5.67 -36.49 -23.70
CA SER A 16 4.68 -36.98 -24.70
C SER A 16 3.59 -37.93 -24.14
N SER A 17 2.37 -37.72 -24.64
CA SER A 17 1.31 -38.71 -24.94
C SER A 17 0.45 -39.36 -23.83
N ASN A 18 -0.87 -39.21 -24.06
CA ASN A 18 -2.01 -40.08 -23.76
C ASN A 18 -1.72 -41.49 -23.20
N GLY A 19 -2.41 -41.85 -22.12
CA GLY A 19 -2.58 -43.24 -21.70
C GLY A 19 -3.65 -43.39 -20.61
N SER A 20 -4.84 -43.80 -21.02
CA SER A 20 -5.88 -44.37 -20.15
C SER A 20 -5.35 -45.58 -19.36
N GLY A 21 -5.51 -45.61 -18.04
CA GLY A 21 -5.10 -46.74 -17.20
C GLY A 21 -5.96 -46.85 -15.96
N GLY A 22 -6.62 -48.01 -15.82
CA GLY A 22 -7.66 -48.28 -14.83
C GLY A 22 -7.21 -48.26 -13.38
N GLY A 23 -8.16 -47.93 -12.50
CA GLY A 23 -8.00 -48.04 -11.05
C GLY A 23 -7.89 -49.50 -10.59
N PRO A 24 -7.21 -49.76 -9.46
CA PRO A 24 -7.06 -51.11 -8.93
C PRO A 24 -8.40 -51.64 -8.38
N ALA A 25 -8.75 -52.85 -8.82
CA ALA A 25 -9.86 -53.62 -8.28
C ALA A 25 -9.54 -54.13 -6.86
N PHE A 26 -10.43 -53.88 -5.91
CA PHE A 26 -10.38 -54.49 -4.58
C PHE A 26 -10.96 -55.93 -4.63
N PRO A 27 -10.44 -56.86 -3.81
CA PRO A 27 -10.92 -58.24 -3.76
C PRO A 27 -12.31 -58.35 -3.09
N PRO A 28 -13.16 -59.31 -3.49
CA PRO A 28 -14.49 -59.48 -2.90
C PRO A 28 -14.39 -60.26 -1.58
N GLY A 29 -15.02 -59.78 -0.51
CA GLY A 29 -15.29 -60.64 0.65
C GLY A 29 -15.13 -60.05 2.07
N PHE A 30 -15.17 -58.73 2.25
CA PHE A 30 -15.31 -58.15 3.60
C PHE A 30 -16.64 -57.40 3.74
N PRO A 31 -17.50 -57.74 4.72
CA PRO A 31 -18.70 -56.99 4.98
C PRO A 31 -18.32 -55.67 5.66
N LEU A 32 -18.46 -54.56 4.94
CA LEU A 32 -18.39 -53.23 5.54
C LEU A 32 -19.59 -53.03 6.47
N PRO A 33 -19.40 -52.46 7.68
CA PRO A 33 -20.51 -52.05 8.54
C PRO A 33 -21.35 -51.02 7.78
N GLY A 34 -22.66 -51.20 7.80
CA GLY A 34 -23.61 -50.40 7.03
C GLY A 34 -23.40 -48.90 7.22
N ILE A 35 -23.03 -48.23 6.12
CA ILE A 35 -23.23 -46.79 6.00
C ILE A 35 -24.75 -46.59 6.06
N PRO A 36 -25.29 -45.77 6.98
CA PRO A 36 -26.70 -45.46 6.96
C PRO A 36 -26.96 -44.68 5.67
N MET A 37 -27.52 -45.35 4.66
CA MET A 37 -28.27 -44.73 3.58
C MET A 37 -29.59 -44.22 4.17
N GLY A 38 -29.47 -43.23 5.05
CA GLY A 38 -30.58 -42.45 5.56
C GLY A 38 -30.82 -41.32 4.60
N GLY A 39 -31.85 -41.43 3.77
CA GLY A 39 -32.58 -40.25 3.33
C GLY A 39 -33.18 -39.61 4.58
N GLY A 40 -32.37 -38.82 5.28
CA GLY A 40 -32.80 -38.02 6.42
C GLY A 40 -33.88 -37.08 5.92
N GLN A 41 -35.04 -37.18 6.52
CA GLN A 41 -36.17 -36.30 6.27
C GLN A 41 -35.78 -34.93 6.82
N PHE A 42 -35.29 -34.02 5.97
CA PHE A 42 -34.87 -32.65 6.33
C PHE A 42 -36.05 -31.72 6.68
N ASP A 43 -37.19 -32.29 7.09
CA ASP A 43 -38.38 -31.57 7.57
C ASP A 43 -38.41 -31.50 9.12
N ASP A 44 -37.33 -31.91 9.81
CA ASP A 44 -37.22 -31.78 11.27
C ASP A 44 -36.81 -30.34 11.66
N PRO A 45 -37.66 -29.59 12.40
CA PRO A 45 -37.33 -28.25 12.88
C PRO A 45 -36.03 -28.19 13.68
N ALA A 46 -35.66 -29.26 14.38
CA ALA A 46 -34.43 -29.30 15.18
C ALA A 46 -33.17 -29.26 14.30
N ALA A 47 -33.20 -29.89 13.12
CA ALA A 47 -32.07 -29.89 12.20
C ALA A 47 -31.84 -28.51 11.56
N ALA A 48 -32.90 -27.71 11.40
CA ALA A 48 -32.80 -26.34 10.89
C ALA A 48 -32.15 -25.40 11.91
N GLU A 49 -32.51 -25.53 13.19
CA GLU A 49 -31.96 -24.74 14.29
C GLU A 49 -30.46 -24.98 14.51
N GLU A 50 -30.00 -26.24 14.41
CA GLU A 50 -28.57 -26.60 14.55
C GLU A 50 -27.65 -25.93 13.51
N MET A 51 -28.20 -25.48 12.38
CA MET A 51 -27.44 -24.76 11.34
C MET A 51 -27.30 -23.25 11.63
N LEU A 52 -27.97 -22.75 12.66
CA LEU A 52 -28.00 -21.35 13.04
C LEU A 52 -27.21 -21.11 14.33
N VAL A 53 -26.74 -19.88 14.52
CA VAL A 53 -26.05 -19.50 15.77
C VAL A 53 -27.00 -18.68 16.63
N ASN A 54 -27.38 -19.21 17.81
CA ASN A 54 -28.23 -18.52 18.77
C ASN A 54 -27.48 -17.34 19.42
N TYR A 55 -27.84 -16.11 19.04
CA TYR A 55 -27.21 -14.89 19.57
C TYR A 55 -27.66 -14.57 20.99
N ASN A 56 -28.90 -14.91 21.35
CA ASN A 56 -29.42 -14.65 22.69
C ASN A 56 -28.56 -15.37 23.74
N GLU A 57 -28.27 -16.65 23.51
CA GLU A 57 -27.41 -17.44 24.40
C GLU A 57 -25.95 -16.98 24.37
N ARG A 58 -25.42 -16.74 23.16
CA ARG A 58 -24.01 -16.37 22.98
C ARG A 58 -23.66 -15.01 23.61
N PHE A 59 -24.59 -14.06 23.58
CA PHE A 59 -24.34 -12.67 23.96
C PHE A 59 -25.09 -12.21 25.21
N VAL A 60 -25.77 -13.09 25.95
CA VAL A 60 -26.44 -12.73 27.22
C VAL A 60 -25.52 -12.02 28.23
N ASN A 61 -24.23 -12.39 28.23
CA ASN A 61 -23.21 -11.82 29.10
C ASN A 61 -22.35 -10.73 28.42
N ALA A 62 -22.72 -10.29 27.21
CA ALA A 62 -22.00 -9.24 26.51
C ALA A 62 -22.26 -7.87 27.14
N GLU A 63 -21.33 -6.95 26.94
CA GLU A 63 -21.51 -5.55 27.32
C GLU A 63 -22.57 -4.86 26.42
N PRO A 64 -23.34 -3.91 26.95
CA PRO A 64 -24.31 -3.15 26.15
C PRO A 64 -23.61 -2.28 25.10
N THR A 65 -24.24 -2.15 23.94
CA THR A 65 -23.75 -1.26 22.88
C THR A 65 -23.98 0.20 23.26
N LEU A 66 -22.93 1.02 23.26
CA LEU A 66 -22.99 2.42 23.64
C LEU A 66 -23.42 3.32 22.48
N PHE A 67 -24.13 4.41 22.79
CA PHE A 67 -24.50 5.49 21.86
C PHE A 67 -25.33 5.06 20.64
N ARG A 68 -26.04 3.93 20.73
CA ARG A 68 -26.89 3.40 19.64
C ARG A 68 -28.38 3.31 20.01
N ASP A 69 -28.82 3.88 21.13
CA ASP A 69 -30.20 3.69 21.62
C ASP A 69 -31.27 4.09 20.60
N ARG A 70 -31.15 5.27 19.98
CA ARG A 70 -32.11 5.71 18.93
C ARG A 70 -32.16 4.76 17.73
N LEU A 71 -31.02 4.20 17.34
CA LEU A 71 -30.92 3.27 16.21
C LEU A 71 -31.52 1.91 16.57
N ILE A 72 -31.31 1.46 17.82
CA ILE A 72 -31.93 0.26 18.37
C ILE A 72 -33.45 0.42 18.42
N GLU A 73 -33.96 1.56 18.90
CA GLU A 73 -35.39 1.87 18.88
C GLU A 73 -35.99 1.84 17.46
N GLN A 74 -35.29 2.43 16.48
CA GLN A 74 -35.71 2.38 15.08
C GLN A 74 -35.70 0.94 14.53
N LEU A 75 -34.69 0.16 14.87
CA LEU A 75 -34.60 -1.25 14.48
C LEU A 75 -35.74 -2.07 15.08
N LEU A 76 -36.01 -1.93 16.38
CA LEU A 76 -37.15 -2.57 17.04
C LEU A 76 -38.47 -2.15 16.41
N ALA A 77 -38.64 -0.87 16.08
CA ALA A 77 -39.84 -0.36 15.42
C ALA A 77 -40.06 -0.97 14.02
N VAL A 78 -38.98 -1.22 13.26
CA VAL A 78 -39.06 -1.94 11.97
C VAL A 78 -39.48 -3.39 12.21
N LEU A 79 -38.88 -4.09 13.17
CA LEU A 79 -39.13 -5.51 13.42
C LEU A 79 -40.57 -5.81 13.88
N ILE A 80 -41.18 -4.92 14.68
CA ILE A 80 -42.59 -5.05 15.09
C ILE A 80 -43.57 -4.58 14.01
N GLY A 81 -43.08 -4.04 12.90
CA GLY A 81 -43.89 -3.54 11.80
C GLY A 81 -44.71 -4.66 11.16
N LYS A 82 -46.02 -4.44 11.01
CA LYS A 82 -46.93 -5.41 10.34
C LYS A 82 -46.57 -5.65 8.88
N THR A 83 -45.96 -4.67 8.22
CA THR A 83 -45.55 -4.74 6.82
C THR A 83 -44.06 -4.43 6.72
N LYS A 84 -43.31 -5.29 6.03
CA LYS A 84 -41.84 -5.18 5.87
C LYS A 84 -41.07 -5.21 7.20
N PRO A 85 -41.17 -6.30 7.98
CA PRO A 85 -40.44 -6.44 9.24
C PRO A 85 -38.95 -6.80 9.02
N ASN A 86 -38.35 -6.27 7.95
CA ASN A 86 -36.96 -6.53 7.59
C ASN A 86 -36.19 -5.22 7.65
N ALA A 87 -35.11 -5.20 8.43
CA ALA A 87 -34.22 -4.06 8.56
C ALA A 87 -32.89 -4.32 7.86
N LEU A 88 -32.33 -3.29 7.24
CA LEU A 88 -30.99 -3.33 6.65
C LEU A 88 -30.12 -2.25 7.30
N LEU A 89 -29.19 -2.67 8.14
CA LEU A 89 -28.16 -1.83 8.74
C LEU A 89 -27.10 -1.52 7.68
N VAL A 90 -27.00 -0.24 7.30
CA VAL A 90 -26.02 0.20 6.31
C VAL A 90 -25.12 1.28 6.89
N GLY A 91 -23.81 1.04 6.83
CA GLY A 91 -22.82 2.00 7.29
C GLY A 91 -21.41 1.55 6.95
N PRO A 92 -20.40 2.41 7.13
CA PRO A 92 -19.00 2.06 6.87
C PRO A 92 -18.52 0.80 7.62
N ALA A 93 -17.40 0.22 7.19
CA ALA A 93 -16.79 -0.90 7.90
C ALA A 93 -16.27 -0.42 9.27
N GLY A 94 -16.44 -1.25 10.32
CA GLY A 94 -15.95 -0.94 11.67
C GLY A 94 -16.90 -0.13 12.58
N VAL A 95 -18.03 0.39 12.07
CA VAL A 95 -18.94 1.23 12.89
C VAL A 95 -19.78 0.48 13.94
N GLY A 96 -19.64 -0.85 14.03
CA GLY A 96 -20.35 -1.68 15.02
C GLY A 96 -21.76 -2.13 14.61
N LYS A 97 -21.98 -2.46 13.33
CA LYS A 97 -23.29 -2.98 12.85
C LYS A 97 -23.70 -4.27 13.56
N THR A 98 -22.81 -5.25 13.63
CA THR A 98 -22.99 -6.54 14.32
C THR A 98 -23.29 -6.31 15.82
N LYS A 99 -22.57 -5.38 16.46
CA LYS A 99 -22.77 -5.04 17.89
C LYS A 99 -24.17 -4.55 18.23
N ILE A 100 -24.84 -3.88 17.30
CA ILE A 100 -26.26 -3.46 17.49
C ILE A 100 -27.17 -4.69 17.60
N VAL A 101 -26.92 -5.71 16.78
CA VAL A 101 -27.71 -6.95 16.76
C VAL A 101 -27.41 -7.81 17.99
N GLU A 102 -26.13 -7.90 18.38
CA GLU A 102 -25.72 -8.54 19.64
C GLU A 102 -26.44 -7.91 20.85
N ASP A 103 -26.54 -6.58 20.90
CA ASP A 103 -27.21 -5.89 22.00
C ASP A 103 -28.72 -6.14 22.01
N ILE A 104 -29.38 -6.25 20.85
CA ILE A 104 -30.79 -6.66 20.80
C ILE A 104 -30.97 -8.07 21.34
N ALA A 105 -30.14 -9.03 20.90
CA ALA A 105 -30.21 -10.41 21.36
C ALA A 105 -30.00 -10.50 22.88
N ARG A 106 -29.00 -9.78 23.40
CA ARG A 106 -28.76 -9.64 24.84
C ARG A 106 -29.96 -9.05 25.58
N ARG A 107 -30.53 -7.95 25.08
CA ARG A 107 -31.70 -7.28 25.68
C ARG A 107 -32.93 -8.20 25.71
N ILE A 108 -33.15 -9.01 24.66
CA ILE A 108 -34.23 -10.00 24.66
C ILE A 108 -33.95 -11.09 25.70
N ALA A 109 -32.73 -11.64 25.74
CA ALA A 109 -32.35 -12.68 26.70
C ALA A 109 -32.49 -12.23 28.17
N LEU A 110 -32.21 -10.95 28.45
CA LEU A 110 -32.31 -10.36 29.79
C LEU A 110 -33.70 -9.82 30.13
N GLY A 111 -34.66 -9.84 29.19
CA GLY A 111 -35.99 -9.27 29.40
C GLY A 111 -35.99 -7.75 29.60
N ASP A 112 -35.12 -7.03 28.89
CA ASP A 112 -34.98 -5.57 28.97
C ASP A 112 -36.32 -4.87 28.65
N THR A 113 -36.63 -3.83 29.42
CA THR A 113 -37.87 -3.03 29.28
C THR A 113 -38.03 -2.35 27.92
N LEU A 114 -36.94 -2.11 27.18
CA LEU A 114 -37.00 -1.53 25.84
C LEU A 114 -37.57 -2.53 24.81
N ILE A 115 -37.50 -3.83 25.08
CA ILE A 115 -37.99 -4.87 24.17
C ILE A 115 -39.53 -4.87 24.16
N PRO A 116 -40.19 -4.58 23.02
CA PRO A 116 -41.63 -4.62 22.92
C PRO A 116 -42.19 -6.02 23.21
N ASP A 117 -43.44 -6.09 23.71
CA ASP A 117 -44.11 -7.35 24.04
C ASP A 117 -44.12 -8.35 22.87
N GLN A 118 -44.19 -7.83 21.64
CA GLN A 118 -44.14 -8.61 20.42
C GLN A 118 -42.82 -9.38 20.25
N LEU A 119 -41.72 -8.91 20.83
CA LEU A 119 -40.37 -9.47 20.65
C LEU A 119 -39.81 -10.21 21.88
N LYS A 120 -40.46 -10.15 23.05
CA LYS A 120 -39.92 -10.70 24.32
C LYS A 120 -39.54 -12.18 24.30
N GLN A 121 -40.16 -12.98 23.44
CA GLN A 121 -39.90 -14.42 23.32
C GLN A 121 -39.15 -14.78 22.04
N HIS A 122 -38.61 -13.79 21.32
CA HIS A 122 -37.91 -14.06 20.08
C HIS A 122 -36.46 -14.47 20.31
N THR A 123 -35.98 -15.35 19.45
CA THR A 123 -34.55 -15.71 19.39
C THR A 123 -33.94 -15.10 18.15
N VAL A 124 -32.83 -14.37 18.34
CA VAL A 124 -32.01 -13.86 17.24
C VAL A 124 -31.05 -14.97 16.83
N TYR A 125 -31.11 -15.35 15.56
CA TYR A 125 -30.25 -16.37 14.98
C TYR A 125 -29.40 -15.78 13.86
N GLU A 126 -28.07 -15.92 13.92
CA GLU A 126 -27.21 -15.62 12.78
C GLU A 126 -27.26 -16.76 11.75
N LEU A 127 -27.34 -16.38 10.48
CA LEU A 127 -27.21 -17.25 9.32
C LEU A 127 -25.79 -17.15 8.74
N PRO A 128 -24.85 -18.03 9.11
CA PRO A 128 -23.51 -18.03 8.55
C PRO A 128 -23.52 -18.59 7.12
N LEU A 129 -23.64 -17.70 6.12
CA LEU A 129 -23.74 -18.09 4.71
C LEU A 129 -22.56 -18.97 4.24
N SER A 130 -21.35 -18.70 4.72
CA SER A 130 -20.16 -19.49 4.39
C SER A 130 -20.25 -20.94 4.87
N ASN A 131 -20.86 -21.18 6.04
CA ASN A 131 -21.03 -22.53 6.60
C ASN A 131 -22.10 -23.33 5.85
N LEU A 132 -23.09 -22.66 5.25
CA LEU A 132 -24.09 -23.35 4.43
C LEU A 132 -23.50 -23.87 3.12
N VAL A 133 -22.58 -23.09 2.54
CA VAL A 133 -21.87 -23.45 1.31
C VAL A 133 -20.79 -24.51 1.60
N ALA A 134 -20.06 -24.38 2.70
CA ALA A 134 -19.06 -25.34 3.14
C ALA A 134 -19.73 -26.68 3.54
N GLY A 135 -19.53 -27.72 2.72
CA GLY A 135 -20.10 -29.06 2.97
C GLY A 135 -21.37 -29.40 2.17
N SER A 136 -21.82 -28.50 1.29
CA SER A 136 -22.91 -28.79 0.34
C SER A 136 -22.32 -29.06 -1.06
N SER A 137 -21.81 -30.28 -1.27
CA SER A 137 -21.17 -30.69 -2.55
C SER A 137 -22.15 -30.79 -3.72
N LEU A 138 -23.46 -30.83 -3.45
CA LEU A 138 -24.54 -30.84 -4.43
C LEU A 138 -25.44 -29.61 -4.24
N VAL A 139 -25.71 -28.89 -5.33
CA VAL A 139 -26.60 -27.71 -5.36
C VAL A 139 -27.95 -27.99 -4.69
N GLY A 140 -28.57 -29.16 -4.95
CA GLY A 140 -29.88 -29.49 -4.39
C GLY A 140 -29.88 -29.64 -2.86
N ALA A 141 -28.78 -30.10 -2.26
CA ALA A 141 -28.67 -30.20 -0.81
C ALA A 141 -28.61 -28.82 -0.14
N LEU A 142 -27.94 -27.86 -0.78
CA LEU A 142 -27.92 -26.47 -0.32
C LEU A 142 -29.32 -25.85 -0.37
N GLU A 143 -30.03 -26.03 -1.48
CA GLU A 143 -31.38 -25.49 -1.64
C GLU A 143 -32.33 -26.06 -0.58
N GLN A 144 -32.24 -27.36 -0.28
CA GLN A 144 -33.02 -28.00 0.79
C GLN A 144 -32.67 -27.44 2.18
N LYS A 145 -31.39 -27.26 2.51
CA LYS A 145 -30.96 -26.64 3.78
C LYS A 145 -31.52 -25.24 3.93
N VAL A 146 -31.37 -24.38 2.91
CA VAL A 146 -31.89 -23.01 2.94
C VAL A 146 -33.41 -23.01 3.07
N LYS A 147 -34.10 -23.90 2.37
CA LYS A 147 -35.55 -24.03 2.49
C LYS A 147 -35.96 -24.43 3.92
N SER A 148 -35.30 -25.42 4.53
CA SER A 148 -35.61 -25.83 5.91
C SER A 148 -35.42 -24.70 6.91
N ILE A 149 -34.38 -23.87 6.74
CA ILE A 149 -34.14 -22.67 7.56
C ILE A 149 -35.25 -21.64 7.36
N VAL A 150 -35.65 -21.41 6.10
CA VAL A 150 -36.75 -20.48 5.77
C VAL A 150 -38.07 -20.96 6.38
N ASP A 151 -38.38 -22.25 6.28
CA ASP A 151 -39.62 -22.82 6.82
C ASP A 151 -39.61 -22.74 8.36
N TYR A 152 -38.47 -23.03 9.00
CA TYR A 152 -38.29 -22.86 10.46
C TYR A 152 -38.46 -21.40 10.89
N ALA A 153 -37.81 -20.45 10.21
CA ALA A 153 -37.85 -19.04 10.56
C ALA A 153 -39.19 -18.36 10.23
N SER A 154 -39.97 -18.92 9.29
CA SER A 154 -41.30 -18.41 8.91
C SER A 154 -42.42 -18.96 9.80
N ASP A 155 -42.20 -20.02 10.58
CA ASP A 155 -43.21 -20.53 11.51
C ASP A 155 -43.36 -19.57 12.72
N PRO A 156 -44.52 -18.92 12.91
CA PRO A 156 -44.73 -17.98 14.02
C PRO A 156 -44.60 -18.59 15.41
N LYS A 157 -44.57 -19.92 15.54
CA LYS A 157 -44.32 -20.63 16.80
C LYS A 157 -42.87 -20.55 17.24
N ASN A 158 -41.93 -20.48 16.30
CA ASN A 158 -40.50 -20.51 16.58
C ASN A 158 -39.95 -19.14 17.00
N LYS A 159 -40.69 -18.06 16.73
CA LYS A 159 -40.35 -16.68 17.17
C LYS A 159 -38.92 -16.28 16.74
N VAL A 160 -38.60 -16.42 15.47
CA VAL A 160 -37.25 -16.22 14.95
C VAL A 160 -37.05 -14.80 14.40
N ILE A 161 -35.92 -14.20 14.75
CA ILE A 161 -35.34 -13.05 14.04
C ILE A 161 -34.04 -13.53 13.38
N LEU A 162 -33.99 -13.49 12.04
CA LEU A 162 -32.82 -13.96 11.30
C LEU A 162 -31.84 -12.82 11.04
N PHE A 163 -30.58 -12.98 11.43
CA PHE A 163 -29.50 -12.02 11.20
C PHE A 163 -28.54 -12.49 10.08
N MET A 164 -28.20 -11.57 9.17
CA MET A 164 -27.24 -11.78 8.07
C MET A 164 -26.22 -10.62 8.02
N ASP A 165 -24.99 -10.82 8.52
CA ASP A 165 -23.99 -9.75 8.67
C ASP A 165 -23.42 -9.22 7.33
N GLU A 166 -23.34 -10.09 6.33
CA GLU A 166 -22.84 -9.76 4.98
C GLU A 166 -23.90 -10.04 3.92
N VAL A 167 -25.09 -9.46 4.10
CA VAL A 167 -26.27 -9.76 3.26
C VAL A 167 -26.05 -9.42 1.77
N HIS A 168 -25.09 -8.56 1.45
CA HIS A 168 -24.71 -8.22 0.09
C HIS A 168 -24.15 -9.42 -0.70
N GLN A 169 -23.59 -10.44 -0.02
CA GLN A 169 -23.12 -11.68 -0.65
C GLN A 169 -24.20 -12.38 -1.48
N LEU A 170 -25.47 -12.20 -1.10
CA LEU A 170 -26.63 -12.75 -1.81
C LEU A 170 -26.85 -12.11 -3.19
N THR A 171 -26.25 -10.94 -3.43
CA THR A 171 -26.38 -10.16 -4.67
C THR A 171 -25.06 -10.00 -5.43
N SER A 172 -23.92 -10.21 -4.77
CA SER A 172 -22.59 -10.12 -5.39
C SER A 172 -22.24 -11.43 -6.11
N GLY A 173 -22.76 -11.63 -7.32
CA GLY A 173 -22.45 -12.80 -8.15
C GLY A 173 -23.37 -12.91 -9.36
N SER A 174 -23.05 -13.80 -10.30
CA SER A 174 -24.01 -14.16 -11.35
C SER A 174 -25.27 -14.74 -10.71
N GLU A 175 -26.46 -14.49 -11.28
CA GLU A 175 -27.71 -15.09 -10.78
C GLU A 175 -27.67 -16.63 -10.72
N SER A 176 -26.76 -17.24 -11.47
CA SER A 176 -26.48 -18.68 -11.51
C SER A 176 -25.52 -19.19 -10.43
N GLY A 177 -24.83 -18.30 -9.70
CA GLY A 177 -23.89 -18.65 -8.64
C GLY A 177 -24.59 -19.19 -7.39
N THR A 178 -23.82 -19.87 -6.53
CA THR A 178 -24.31 -20.53 -5.31
C THR A 178 -25.12 -19.58 -4.42
N TYR A 179 -24.62 -18.37 -4.16
CA TYR A 179 -25.31 -17.36 -3.34
C TYR A 179 -26.57 -16.79 -4.02
N GLY A 180 -26.61 -16.71 -5.35
CA GLY A 180 -27.78 -16.28 -6.11
C GLY A 180 -28.97 -17.23 -5.93
N LYS A 181 -28.71 -18.55 -5.82
CA LYS A 181 -29.74 -19.56 -5.53
C LYS A 181 -30.32 -19.39 -4.12
N ILE A 182 -29.47 -19.12 -3.13
CA ILE A 182 -29.91 -18.79 -1.77
C ILE A 182 -30.84 -17.57 -1.79
N ALA A 183 -30.45 -16.52 -2.52
CA ALA A 183 -31.24 -15.31 -2.67
C ALA A 183 -32.62 -15.57 -3.30
N GLN A 184 -32.70 -16.44 -4.31
CA GLN A 184 -33.97 -16.81 -4.95
C GLN A 184 -34.94 -17.53 -3.99
N ILE A 185 -34.43 -18.29 -3.02
CA ILE A 185 -35.25 -18.98 -2.01
C ILE A 185 -35.70 -18.00 -0.91
N LEU A 186 -34.84 -17.05 -0.51
CA LEU A 186 -35.15 -16.07 0.54
C LEU A 186 -36.16 -15.00 0.09
N LYS A 187 -36.07 -14.54 -1.17
CA LYS A 187 -36.90 -13.45 -1.71
C LYS A 187 -38.41 -13.66 -1.51
N PRO A 188 -39.00 -14.83 -1.83
CA PRO A 188 -40.42 -15.10 -1.59
C PRO A 188 -40.82 -15.01 -0.11
N ALA A 189 -40.02 -15.58 0.80
CA ALA A 189 -40.31 -15.54 2.24
C ALA A 189 -40.29 -14.10 2.76
N MET A 190 -39.23 -13.37 2.46
CA MET A 190 -39.15 -11.95 2.80
C MET A 190 -40.28 -11.10 2.20
N ALA A 191 -40.85 -11.53 1.07
CA ALA A 191 -41.96 -10.85 0.44
C ALA A 191 -43.33 -11.11 1.08
N ARG A 192 -43.54 -12.30 1.65
CA ARG A 192 -44.76 -12.63 2.40
C ARG A 192 -44.81 -11.90 3.74
N GLY A 193 -43.65 -11.52 4.29
CA GLY A 193 -43.55 -10.82 5.57
C GLY A 193 -43.83 -11.73 6.78
N ASP A 194 -43.69 -13.04 6.57
CA ASP A 194 -43.83 -14.10 7.56
C ASP A 194 -42.54 -14.35 8.36
N MET A 195 -41.41 -13.76 7.94
CA MET A 195 -40.13 -13.81 8.63
C MET A 195 -39.61 -12.39 8.94
N GLN A 196 -38.95 -12.24 10.10
CA GLN A 196 -38.25 -11.03 10.51
C GLN A 196 -36.76 -11.17 10.21
N VAL A 197 -36.19 -10.18 9.53
CA VAL A 197 -34.79 -10.24 9.09
C VAL A 197 -34.04 -8.97 9.43
N ILE A 198 -32.83 -9.12 9.97
CA ILE A 198 -31.85 -8.05 10.10
C ILE A 198 -30.70 -8.36 9.14
N GLY A 199 -30.50 -7.54 8.13
CA GLY A 199 -29.30 -7.57 7.28
C GLY A 199 -28.31 -6.49 7.72
N ALA A 200 -27.01 -6.75 7.58
CA ALA A 200 -25.97 -5.73 7.64
C ALA A 200 -25.12 -5.75 6.36
N THR A 201 -24.58 -4.58 5.98
CA THR A 201 -23.67 -4.44 4.85
C THR A 201 -22.94 -3.09 4.91
N THR A 202 -21.84 -2.95 4.17
CA THR A 202 -21.17 -1.67 4.02
C THR A 202 -21.93 -0.71 3.10
N THR A 203 -21.65 0.59 3.20
CA THR A 203 -22.26 1.61 2.34
C THR A 203 -21.96 1.40 0.84
N GLN A 204 -20.79 0.86 0.51
CA GLN A 204 -20.39 0.61 -0.89
C GLN A 204 -21.15 -0.60 -1.46
N GLU A 205 -21.21 -1.69 -0.70
CA GLU A 205 -21.88 -2.94 -1.08
C GLU A 205 -23.40 -2.81 -1.11
N ALA A 206 -24.00 -1.92 -0.30
CA ALA A 206 -25.44 -1.70 -0.31
C ALA A 206 -26.00 -1.35 -1.71
N ARG A 207 -25.18 -0.83 -2.62
CA ARG A 207 -25.58 -0.55 -4.01
C ARG A 207 -26.06 -1.79 -4.75
N THR A 208 -25.41 -2.95 -4.54
CA THR A 208 -25.80 -4.20 -5.23
C THR A 208 -27.16 -4.71 -4.74
N LEU A 209 -27.50 -4.45 -3.48
CA LEU A 209 -28.82 -4.73 -2.92
C LEU A 209 -29.89 -3.74 -3.42
N ASP A 210 -29.51 -2.48 -3.64
CA ASP A 210 -30.39 -1.43 -4.16
C ASP A 210 -30.73 -1.60 -5.65
N ASP A 211 -29.87 -2.30 -6.40
CA ASP A 211 -30.10 -2.68 -7.80
C ASP A 211 -31.11 -3.84 -7.91
N ASP A 212 -31.25 -4.66 -6.86
CA ASP A 212 -32.24 -5.74 -6.80
C ASP A 212 -33.64 -5.21 -6.38
N PRO A 213 -34.64 -5.22 -7.28
CA PRO A 213 -35.95 -4.65 -6.99
C PRO A 213 -36.76 -5.41 -5.93
N ALA A 214 -36.40 -6.66 -5.61
CA ALA A 214 -37.05 -7.42 -4.55
C ALA A 214 -36.48 -7.00 -3.20
N PHE A 215 -35.16 -7.05 -3.01
CA PHE A 215 -34.54 -6.67 -1.73
C PHE A 215 -34.79 -5.20 -1.37
N LYS A 216 -34.64 -4.28 -2.33
CA LYS A 216 -34.91 -2.84 -2.14
C LYS A 216 -36.32 -2.56 -1.62
N ARG A 217 -37.31 -3.34 -2.05
CA ARG A 217 -38.71 -3.16 -1.64
C ARG A 217 -39.04 -3.79 -0.29
N ARG A 218 -38.20 -4.72 0.21
CA ARG A 218 -38.47 -5.52 1.41
C ARG A 218 -37.70 -5.07 2.63
N PHE A 219 -36.52 -4.49 2.47
CA PHE A 219 -35.75 -3.94 3.57
C PHE A 219 -36.11 -2.48 3.85
N SER A 220 -36.21 -2.15 5.14
CA SER A 220 -36.18 -0.78 5.65
C SER A 220 -34.74 -0.43 6.00
N ARG A 221 -34.18 0.58 5.33
CA ARG A 221 -32.77 0.96 5.50
C ARG A 221 -32.60 1.79 6.77
N LEU A 222 -31.65 1.38 7.60
CA LEU A 222 -31.24 2.10 8.80
C LEU A 222 -29.76 2.46 8.65
N VAL A 223 -29.44 3.75 8.68
CA VAL A 223 -28.08 4.23 8.51
C VAL A 223 -27.35 4.13 9.84
N VAL A 224 -26.18 3.50 9.82
CA VAL A 224 -25.29 3.35 10.98
C VAL A 224 -24.12 4.29 10.79
N ASP A 225 -24.27 5.50 11.33
CA ASP A 225 -23.22 6.52 11.25
C ASP A 225 -22.05 6.18 12.18
N GLU A 226 -20.90 6.77 11.89
CA GLU A 226 -19.76 6.73 12.79
C GLU A 226 -20.08 7.51 14.08
N ILE A 227 -19.59 7.02 15.22
CA ILE A 227 -19.72 7.75 16.49
C ILE A 227 -18.72 8.91 16.55
N THR A 228 -19.00 9.89 17.41
CA THR A 228 -18.12 11.08 17.58
C THR A 228 -16.77 10.70 18.21
N PRO A 229 -15.72 11.53 18.05
CA PRO A 229 -14.44 11.29 18.73
C PRO A 229 -14.61 11.12 20.25
N GLU A 230 -15.42 11.98 20.87
CA GLU A 230 -15.66 11.99 22.32
C GLU A 230 -16.34 10.69 22.78
N GLN A 231 -17.38 10.26 22.05
CA GLN A 231 -18.03 8.97 22.29
C GLN A 231 -17.08 7.79 22.09
N THR A 232 -16.16 7.88 21.13
CA THR A 232 -15.15 6.85 20.89
C THR A 232 -14.21 6.72 22.08
N VAL A 233 -13.78 7.82 22.71
CA VAL A 233 -12.97 7.79 23.94
C VAL A 233 -13.72 7.05 25.06
N GLU A 234 -15.03 7.30 25.22
CA GLU A 234 -15.84 6.57 26.20
C GLU A 234 -15.93 5.07 25.90
N VAL A 235 -16.11 4.69 24.62
CA VAL A 235 -16.05 3.29 24.18
C VAL A 235 -14.70 2.66 24.52
N LEU A 236 -13.58 3.33 24.21
CA LEU A 236 -12.24 2.85 24.56
C LEU A 236 -12.09 2.68 26.07
N GLY A 237 -12.66 3.58 26.88
CA GLY A 237 -12.68 3.48 28.33
C GLY A 237 -13.35 2.20 28.84
N LYS A 238 -14.38 1.71 28.15
CA LYS A 238 -15.08 0.45 28.46
C LYS A 238 -14.36 -0.79 27.93
N VAL A 239 -13.68 -0.69 26.78
CA VAL A 239 -12.89 -1.78 26.20
C VAL A 239 -11.56 -1.99 26.95
N ARG A 240 -10.97 -0.90 27.47
CA ARG A 240 -9.66 -0.88 28.14
C ARG A 240 -9.49 -1.97 29.22
N PRO A 241 -10.41 -2.18 30.19
CA PRO A 241 -10.24 -3.21 31.20
C PRO A 241 -10.05 -4.63 30.63
N GLY A 242 -10.80 -4.98 29.58
CA GLY A 242 -10.70 -6.27 28.91
C GLY A 242 -9.35 -6.46 28.21
N LEU A 243 -8.86 -5.43 27.52
CA LEU A 243 -7.52 -5.44 26.91
C LEU A 243 -6.42 -5.52 27.97
N LEU A 244 -6.53 -4.76 29.05
CA LEU A 244 -5.58 -4.81 30.16
C LEU A 244 -5.49 -6.21 30.76
N ALA A 245 -6.64 -6.88 30.97
CA ALA A 245 -6.68 -8.26 31.46
C ALA A 245 -6.04 -9.24 30.46
N HIS A 246 -6.31 -9.08 29.16
CA HIS A 246 -5.70 -9.89 28.09
C HIS A 246 -4.16 -9.79 28.11
N TYR A 247 -3.63 -8.57 28.25
CA TYR A 247 -2.18 -8.33 28.38
C TYR A 247 -1.66 -8.49 29.82
N THR A 248 -2.39 -9.21 30.68
CA THR A 248 -2.00 -9.55 32.07
C THR A 248 -1.61 -8.34 32.93
N HIS A 249 -2.22 -7.18 32.65
CA HIS A 249 -1.98 -5.90 33.31
C HIS A 249 -0.52 -5.41 33.26
N GLN A 250 0.28 -5.89 32.29
CA GLN A 250 1.67 -5.46 32.09
C GLN A 250 1.77 -4.00 31.61
N ILE A 251 0.67 -3.41 31.14
CA ILE A 251 0.62 -2.08 30.55
C ILE A 251 -0.37 -1.20 31.31
N SER A 252 -0.07 0.09 31.45
CA SER A 252 -1.02 1.10 31.91
C SER A 252 -1.38 2.07 30.79
N VAL A 253 -2.65 2.45 30.72
CA VAL A 253 -3.20 3.33 29.69
C VAL A 253 -4.03 4.41 30.38
N SER A 254 -3.57 5.66 30.35
CA SER A 254 -4.28 6.83 30.90
C SER A 254 -5.41 7.28 29.97
N ASP A 255 -6.36 8.07 30.50
CA ASP A 255 -7.47 8.63 29.71
C ASP A 255 -6.99 9.62 28.63
N GLU A 256 -5.89 10.34 28.90
CA GLU A 256 -5.23 11.21 27.93
C GLU A 256 -4.69 10.42 26.71
N VAL A 257 -4.14 9.22 26.96
CA VAL A 257 -3.67 8.33 25.89
C VAL A 257 -4.84 7.81 25.06
N LEU A 258 -6.02 7.58 25.64
CA LEU A 258 -7.22 7.21 24.88
C LEU A 258 -7.64 8.34 23.92
N THR A 259 -7.63 9.58 24.40
CA THR A 259 -7.90 10.76 23.56
C THR A 259 -6.89 10.86 22.41
N THR A 260 -5.63 10.62 22.73
CA THR A 260 -4.53 10.59 21.76
C THR A 260 -4.71 9.49 20.71
N ILE A 261 -5.13 8.29 21.12
CA ILE A 261 -5.42 7.18 20.21
C ILE A 261 -6.52 7.55 19.23
N VAL A 262 -7.61 8.15 19.68
CA VAL A 262 -8.71 8.56 18.78
C VAL A 262 -8.23 9.61 17.78
N ARG A 263 -7.51 10.64 18.26
CA ARG A 263 -6.92 11.68 17.40
C ARG A 263 -6.00 11.07 16.33
N ILE A 264 -5.05 10.22 16.74
CA ILE A 264 -4.10 9.58 15.84
C ILE A 264 -4.82 8.62 14.89
N ALA A 265 -5.81 7.87 15.36
CA ALA A 265 -6.59 6.98 14.51
C ALA A 265 -7.28 7.78 13.40
N ASP A 266 -7.97 8.87 13.73
CA ASP A 266 -8.70 9.72 12.78
C ASP A 266 -7.77 10.40 11.75
N GLU A 267 -6.58 10.84 12.17
CA GLU A 267 -5.55 11.36 11.24
C GLU A 267 -5.12 10.33 10.20
N ASN A 268 -5.13 9.04 10.57
CA ASN A 268 -4.63 7.94 9.76
C ASN A 268 -5.74 7.18 8.97
N VAL A 269 -7.03 7.41 9.26
CA VAL A 269 -8.17 6.82 8.53
C VAL A 269 -8.15 7.21 7.04
N ASN A 270 -7.71 8.43 6.74
CA ASN A 270 -7.65 8.94 5.37
C ASN A 270 -6.57 8.26 4.49
N SER A 271 -5.68 7.45 5.08
CA SER A 271 -4.55 6.81 4.39
C SER A 271 -4.85 5.40 3.86
N GLY A 272 -6.12 4.99 3.76
CA GLY A 272 -6.52 3.85 2.91
C GLY A 272 -6.98 2.56 3.62
N SER A 273 -7.01 2.50 4.96
CA SER A 273 -7.40 1.26 5.67
C SER A 273 -8.91 0.95 5.64
N GLY A 274 -9.77 1.90 5.25
CA GLY A 274 -11.23 1.70 5.17
C GLY A 274 -11.96 1.42 6.50
N SER A 275 -11.25 1.35 7.62
CA SER A 275 -11.80 1.17 8.97
C SER A 275 -12.20 2.52 9.57
N HIS A 276 -13.33 2.54 10.27
CA HIS A 276 -13.94 3.72 10.89
C HIS A 276 -14.10 3.49 12.39
N ARG A 277 -14.40 4.55 13.16
CA ARG A 277 -14.65 4.47 14.59
C ARG A 277 -15.87 3.60 14.90
N PRO A 278 -15.83 2.83 16.00
CA PRO A 278 -14.72 2.75 16.97
C PRO A 278 -13.59 1.78 16.60
N ASP A 279 -13.75 0.98 15.54
CA ASP A 279 -12.83 -0.12 15.21
C ASP A 279 -11.39 0.32 14.95
N ASN A 280 -11.20 1.42 14.22
CA ASN A 280 -9.87 1.99 13.94
C ASN A 280 -9.09 2.29 15.23
N ALA A 281 -9.75 2.89 16.22
CA ALA A 281 -9.18 3.32 17.49
C ALA A 281 -8.98 2.13 18.45
N ILE A 282 -9.92 1.18 18.47
CA ILE A 282 -9.78 -0.07 19.24
C ILE A 282 -8.57 -0.86 18.71
N THR A 283 -8.45 -1.00 17.39
CA THR A 283 -7.33 -1.70 16.75
C THR A 283 -6.01 -1.01 17.04
N LEU A 284 -5.95 0.33 16.98
CA LEU A 284 -4.74 1.07 17.30
C LEU A 284 -4.36 0.92 18.77
N LEU A 285 -5.31 1.00 19.71
CA LEU A 285 -5.07 0.76 21.13
C LEU A 285 -4.48 -0.64 21.35
N ASP A 286 -5.13 -1.67 20.81
CA ASP A 286 -4.72 -3.06 20.96
C ASP A 286 -3.31 -3.30 20.40
N ARG A 287 -3.04 -2.87 19.17
CA ARG A 287 -1.70 -3.00 18.57
C ARG A 287 -0.63 -2.22 19.33
N ALA A 288 -0.97 -1.03 19.85
CA ALA A 288 -0.03 -0.24 20.62
C ALA A 288 0.30 -0.88 21.97
N MET A 289 -0.68 -1.55 22.60
CA MET A 289 -0.45 -2.37 23.77
C MET A 289 0.42 -3.59 23.44
N ALA A 290 0.07 -4.37 22.42
CA ALA A 290 0.84 -5.53 22.00
C ALA A 290 2.31 -5.19 21.71
N ASP A 291 2.56 -4.10 20.98
CA ASP A 291 3.91 -3.64 20.66
C ASP A 291 4.70 -3.28 21.92
N ARG A 292 4.05 -2.65 22.91
CA ARG A 292 4.70 -2.28 24.16
C ARG A 292 5.11 -3.49 25.00
N VAL A 293 4.29 -4.56 25.01
CA VAL A 293 4.66 -5.85 25.63
C VAL A 293 5.89 -6.44 24.95
N LEU A 294 5.90 -6.48 23.61
CA LEU A 294 6.99 -7.05 22.84
C LEU A 294 8.30 -6.25 23.00
N GLU A 295 8.21 -4.93 23.04
CA GLU A 295 9.36 -4.06 23.31
C GLU A 295 9.99 -4.38 24.67
N GLN A 296 9.18 -4.46 25.73
CA GLN A 296 9.68 -4.76 27.07
C GLN A 296 10.42 -6.10 27.10
N LYS A 297 9.85 -7.12 26.44
CA LYS A 297 10.47 -8.44 26.30
C LYS A 297 11.79 -8.39 25.53
N ARG A 298 11.86 -7.61 24.45
CA ARG A 298 13.09 -7.42 23.65
C ARG A 298 14.19 -6.74 24.47
N LEU A 299 13.88 -5.64 25.16
CA LEU A 299 14.84 -4.91 25.99
C LEU A 299 15.43 -5.81 27.09
N LEU A 300 14.59 -6.61 27.75
CA LEU A 300 15.04 -7.59 28.74
C LEU A 300 15.99 -8.63 28.12
N ALA A 301 15.64 -9.19 26.96
CA ALA A 301 16.48 -10.18 26.28
C ALA A 301 17.83 -9.58 25.84
N THR A 302 17.84 -8.35 25.34
CA THR A 302 19.08 -7.65 24.94
C THR A 302 19.96 -7.35 26.14
N ALA A 303 19.40 -6.85 27.25
CA ALA A 303 20.15 -6.59 28.47
C ALA A 303 20.74 -7.87 29.09
N GLN A 304 19.97 -8.97 29.07
CA GLN A 304 20.45 -10.29 29.49
C GLN A 304 21.60 -10.79 28.61
N ALA A 305 21.48 -10.68 27.29
CA ALA A 305 22.54 -11.08 26.35
C ALA A 305 23.81 -10.25 26.50
N ALA A 306 23.69 -8.97 26.87
CA ALA A 306 24.81 -8.08 27.16
C ALA A 306 25.42 -8.29 28.55
N GLY A 307 24.82 -9.12 29.42
CA GLY A 307 25.25 -9.31 30.80
C GLY A 307 25.00 -8.12 31.72
N ASP A 308 24.15 -7.16 31.31
CA ASP A 308 23.83 -5.96 32.08
C ASP A 308 22.77 -6.26 33.16
N THR A 309 23.25 -6.80 34.27
CA THR A 309 22.41 -7.19 35.42
C THR A 309 21.67 -6.01 36.06
N ALA A 310 22.22 -4.79 36.00
CA ALA A 310 21.57 -3.61 36.56
C ALA A 310 20.34 -3.22 35.74
N THR A 311 20.47 -3.20 34.40
CA THR A 311 19.34 -2.91 33.50
C THR A 311 18.27 -4.00 33.56
N VAL A 312 18.64 -5.27 33.67
CA VAL A 312 17.67 -6.37 33.83
C VAL A 312 16.86 -6.20 35.11
N GLN A 313 17.51 -5.93 36.25
CA GLN A 313 16.82 -5.69 37.52
C GLN A 313 15.89 -4.48 37.46
N ALA A 314 16.35 -3.38 36.85
CA ALA A 314 15.54 -2.17 36.67
C ALA A 314 14.29 -2.44 35.81
N LEU A 315 14.42 -3.15 34.69
CA LEU A 315 13.31 -3.48 33.79
C LEU A 315 12.33 -4.48 34.39
N GLN A 316 12.79 -5.41 35.22
CA GLN A 316 11.94 -6.37 35.94
C GLN A 316 11.21 -5.74 37.13
N ALA A 317 11.80 -4.68 37.72
CA ALA A 317 11.19 -3.94 38.82
C ALA A 317 10.03 -3.03 38.38
N ILE A 318 9.79 -2.86 37.08
CA ILE A 318 8.63 -2.11 36.55
C ILE A 318 7.47 -3.10 36.39
N PRO A 319 6.48 -3.11 37.32
CA PRO A 319 5.37 -4.05 37.26
C PRO A 319 4.37 -3.72 36.14
N CYS A 320 4.28 -2.44 35.79
CA CYS A 320 3.32 -1.93 34.83
C CYS A 320 3.95 -0.79 34.02
N VAL A 321 3.89 -0.94 32.71
CA VAL A 321 4.61 -0.10 31.78
C VAL A 321 3.63 0.88 31.12
N PRO A 322 3.85 2.20 31.19
CA PRO A 322 2.93 3.16 30.58
C PRO A 322 3.00 3.13 29.06
N LEU A 323 1.82 3.15 28.43
CA LEU A 323 1.68 3.43 27.01
C LEU A 323 1.80 4.96 26.81
N THR A 324 2.65 5.38 25.87
CA THR A 324 2.93 6.79 25.60
C THR A 324 2.46 7.20 24.22
N GLU A 325 2.21 8.50 24.00
CA GLU A 325 1.84 9.04 22.69
C GLU A 325 2.89 8.71 21.61
N ALA A 326 4.18 8.82 21.92
CA ALA A 326 5.25 8.48 21.00
C ALA A 326 5.13 7.03 20.51
N ARG A 327 4.86 6.10 21.42
CA ARG A 327 4.68 4.67 21.08
C ARG A 327 3.42 4.44 20.24
N VAL A 328 2.30 5.07 20.60
CA VAL A 328 1.06 5.00 19.80
C VAL A 328 1.30 5.53 18.39
N THR A 329 2.00 6.67 18.27
CA THR A 329 2.34 7.29 16.98
C THR A 329 3.21 6.36 16.14
N ASP A 330 4.25 5.75 16.73
CA ASP A 330 5.14 4.81 16.02
C ASP A 330 4.41 3.56 15.55
N VAL A 331 3.46 3.06 16.33
CA VAL A 331 2.64 1.90 15.96
C VAL A 331 1.68 2.28 14.85
N ALA A 332 0.97 3.41 14.97
CA ALA A 332 0.07 3.90 13.93
C ALA A 332 0.81 4.09 12.59
N ARG A 333 2.03 4.65 12.62
CA ARG A 333 2.88 4.75 11.43
C ARG A 333 3.19 3.38 10.85
N ARG A 334 3.65 2.43 11.64
CA ARG A 334 3.95 1.06 11.17
C ARG A 334 2.72 0.32 10.65
N MET A 335 1.53 0.59 11.19
CA MET A 335 0.28 0.03 10.67
C MET A 335 -0.05 0.53 9.26
N LEU A 336 0.31 1.78 8.95
CA LEU A 336 0.13 2.36 7.62
C LEU A 336 1.27 1.99 6.67
N THR A 337 2.51 2.18 7.11
CA THR A 337 3.70 2.10 6.24
C THR A 337 4.35 0.71 6.21
N GLY A 338 3.81 -0.24 6.97
CA GLY A 338 4.41 -1.55 7.19
C GLY A 338 5.77 -1.45 7.88
N ASN A 339 6.74 -2.25 7.41
CA ASN A 339 8.12 -2.20 7.88
C ASN A 339 8.95 -1.08 7.25
N THR A 340 8.33 -0.24 6.42
CA THR A 340 9.01 0.88 5.78
C THR A 340 9.24 1.97 6.83
N MET A 341 10.37 1.87 7.52
CA MET A 341 10.88 2.94 8.37
C MET A 341 11.39 4.06 7.47
N LYS A 342 11.22 5.31 7.90
CA LYS A 342 11.99 6.42 7.33
C LYS A 342 13.47 6.03 7.43
N HIS A 343 14.16 5.92 6.29
CA HIS A 343 15.55 5.53 6.28
C HIS A 343 16.33 6.55 7.13
N SER A 344 17.13 6.10 8.10
CA SER A 344 17.95 7.05 8.86
C SER A 344 18.91 7.71 7.87
N PHE A 345 18.70 8.99 7.64
CA PHE A 345 19.39 9.74 6.60
C PHE A 345 20.64 10.41 7.19
N ASP A 346 21.80 10.07 6.64
CA ASP A 346 23.04 10.78 6.95
C ASP A 346 23.28 11.89 5.91
N VAL A 347 23.09 13.13 6.36
CA VAL A 347 23.25 14.33 5.53
C VAL A 347 24.67 14.42 4.94
N SER A 348 25.68 13.94 5.68
CA SER A 348 27.07 13.98 5.22
C SER A 348 27.31 13.01 4.06
N VAL A 349 26.66 11.85 4.08
CA VAL A 349 26.69 10.87 2.99
C VAL A 349 25.98 11.42 1.76
N LEU A 350 24.84 12.11 1.91
CA LEU A 350 24.18 12.77 0.79
C LEU A 350 25.08 13.83 0.15
N ALA A 351 25.66 14.73 0.95
CA ALA A 351 26.52 15.80 0.44
C ALA A 351 27.71 15.25 -0.35
N THR A 352 28.34 14.19 0.19
CA THR A 352 29.44 13.49 -0.48
C THR A 352 28.98 12.83 -1.77
N THR A 353 27.87 12.11 -1.75
CA THR A 353 27.33 11.40 -2.92
C THR A 353 26.93 12.36 -4.05
N LEU A 354 26.27 13.48 -3.71
CA LEU A 354 25.91 14.52 -4.66
C LEU A 354 27.16 15.14 -5.30
N SER A 355 28.16 15.51 -4.50
CA SER A 355 29.40 16.13 -4.98
C SER A 355 30.22 15.19 -5.88
N LEU A 356 30.25 13.89 -5.57
CA LEU A 356 30.93 12.89 -6.38
C LEU A 356 30.22 12.66 -7.72
N ARG A 357 28.89 12.53 -7.72
CA ARG A 357 28.11 12.16 -8.92
C ARG A 357 27.71 13.35 -9.79
N LEU A 358 27.62 14.56 -9.25
CA LEU A 358 27.21 15.77 -9.98
C LEU A 358 28.37 16.73 -10.13
N GLN A 359 28.99 16.74 -11.31
CA GLN A 359 30.10 17.62 -11.62
C GLN A 359 29.60 18.96 -12.18
N GLY A 360 30.17 20.08 -11.69
CA GLY A 360 29.87 21.43 -12.18
C GLY A 360 28.61 22.09 -11.59
N GLN A 361 28.04 21.50 -10.54
CA GLN A 361 26.82 21.98 -9.89
C GLN A 361 27.05 22.48 -8.45
N ASP A 362 28.30 22.77 -8.08
CA ASP A 362 28.72 23.09 -6.71
C ASP A 362 27.90 24.22 -6.08
N SER A 363 27.50 25.22 -6.89
CA SER A 363 26.72 26.37 -6.43
C SER A 363 25.31 26.04 -5.92
N ILE A 364 24.76 24.88 -6.25
CA ILE A 364 23.42 24.46 -5.84
C ILE A 364 23.42 23.32 -4.83
N LEU A 365 24.53 22.57 -4.70
CA LEU A 365 24.62 21.40 -3.82
C LEU A 365 24.36 21.76 -2.36
N ASP A 366 24.99 22.82 -1.85
CA ASP A 366 24.79 23.27 -0.46
C ASP A 366 23.33 23.61 -0.16
N THR A 367 22.64 24.23 -1.13
CA THR A 367 21.21 24.56 -0.99
C THR A 367 20.35 23.30 -0.95
N LEU A 368 20.64 22.31 -1.80
CA LEU A 368 19.90 21.04 -1.80
C LEU A 368 20.13 20.26 -0.50
N VAL A 369 21.38 20.19 -0.02
CA VAL A 369 21.74 19.51 1.22
C VAL A 369 21.07 20.16 2.43
N ASP A 370 21.12 21.50 2.56
CA ASP A 370 20.41 22.22 3.63
C ASP A 370 18.90 21.96 3.60
N ARG A 371 18.30 21.92 2.41
CA ARG A 371 16.87 21.67 2.27
C ARG A 371 16.50 20.25 2.68
N VAL A 372 17.20 19.22 2.19
CA VAL A 372 16.95 17.84 2.63
C VAL A 372 17.15 17.70 4.14
N ALA A 373 18.20 18.31 4.70
CA ALA A 373 18.47 18.26 6.14
C ALA A 373 17.34 18.85 6.98
N ARG A 374 16.76 19.98 6.55
CA ARG A 374 15.60 20.60 7.22
C ARG A 374 14.35 19.74 7.13
N GLU A 375 14.12 19.08 6.00
CA GLU A 375 12.99 18.16 5.85
C GLU A 375 13.17 16.92 6.75
N GLU A 376 14.42 16.48 6.96
CA GLU A 376 14.69 15.35 7.85
C GLU A 376 14.29 15.64 9.31
N LEU A 377 14.51 16.88 9.77
CA LEU A 377 14.17 17.29 11.13
C LEU A 377 12.65 17.24 11.42
N ASN A 378 11.81 17.38 10.39
CA ASN A 378 10.34 17.31 10.45
C ASN A 378 9.72 18.03 11.67
N VAL A 379 10.26 19.21 12.02
CA VAL A 379 9.87 19.98 13.22
C VAL A 379 8.42 20.48 13.09
N PHE A 380 7.98 20.76 11.87
CA PHE A 380 6.66 21.27 11.57
C PHE A 380 5.95 20.28 10.63
N PRO A 381 4.94 19.53 11.12
CA PRO A 381 4.16 18.64 10.28
C PRO A 381 3.41 19.46 9.21
N ARG A 382 3.32 18.92 8.00
CA ARG A 382 2.65 19.58 6.86
C ARG A 382 1.49 18.73 6.37
N ALA A 383 0.44 19.40 5.90
CA ALA A 383 -0.69 18.75 5.24
C ALA A 383 -0.50 18.59 3.72
N VAL A 384 0.55 19.19 3.15
CA VAL A 384 0.84 19.21 1.71
C VAL A 384 2.27 18.72 1.43
N PRO A 385 2.52 18.11 0.26
CA PRO A 385 3.85 17.66 -0.12
C PRO A 385 4.85 18.81 -0.21
N ILE A 386 6.13 18.47 -0.07
CA ILE A 386 7.21 19.37 -0.44
C ILE A 386 7.39 19.27 -1.95
N ALA A 387 7.37 20.41 -2.64
CA ALA A 387 7.55 20.46 -4.09
C ALA A 387 8.77 21.29 -4.48
N TRP A 388 9.67 20.71 -5.27
CA TRP A 388 10.86 21.36 -5.84
C TRP A 388 10.80 21.36 -7.37
N LEU A 389 11.30 22.43 -7.98
CA LEU A 389 11.41 22.57 -9.44
C LEU A 389 12.87 22.77 -9.84
N PHE A 390 13.38 21.85 -10.66
CA PHE A 390 14.73 21.89 -11.21
C PHE A 390 14.67 22.37 -12.67
N ALA A 391 15.25 23.53 -12.95
CA ALA A 391 15.31 24.13 -14.29
C ALA A 391 16.74 24.05 -14.84
N GLY A 392 16.91 23.80 -16.15
CA GLY A 392 18.23 23.76 -16.76
C GLY A 392 18.25 23.11 -18.13
N ALA A 393 19.39 23.11 -18.82
CA ALA A 393 19.53 22.41 -20.09
C ALA A 393 19.39 20.88 -19.95
N SER A 394 19.26 20.19 -21.08
CA SER A 394 19.22 18.73 -21.10
C SER A 394 20.57 18.15 -20.69
N GLY A 395 20.58 17.07 -19.90
CA GLY A 395 21.81 16.37 -19.54
C GLY A 395 22.70 17.05 -18.49
N VAL A 396 22.20 18.05 -17.75
CA VAL A 396 22.95 18.74 -16.68
C VAL A 396 22.87 18.09 -15.30
N GLY A 397 22.07 17.03 -15.13
CA GLY A 397 21.99 16.27 -13.88
C GLY A 397 20.71 16.42 -13.06
N LYS A 398 19.66 17.09 -13.57
CA LYS A 398 18.37 17.28 -12.86
C LYS A 398 17.74 15.97 -12.38
N THR A 399 17.51 15.04 -13.30
CA THR A 399 16.93 13.71 -13.04
C THR A 399 17.83 12.86 -12.14
N GLU A 400 19.15 12.95 -12.33
CA GLU A 400 20.13 12.23 -11.52
C GLU A 400 20.12 12.71 -10.06
N THR A 401 19.98 14.03 -9.85
CA THR A 401 19.84 14.64 -8.52
C THR A 401 18.63 14.07 -7.79
N ALA A 402 17.47 13.99 -8.46
CA ALA A 402 16.26 13.41 -7.88
C ALA A 402 16.43 11.93 -7.51
N LYS A 403 17.14 11.15 -8.33
CA LYS A 403 17.45 9.74 -8.04
C LYS A 403 18.35 9.58 -6.81
N ILE A 404 19.41 10.38 -6.71
CA ILE A 404 20.31 10.37 -5.56
C ILE A 404 19.54 10.73 -4.28
N ILE A 405 18.71 11.79 -4.34
CA ILE A 405 17.89 12.20 -3.20
C ILE A 405 16.93 11.07 -2.79
N ALA A 406 16.26 10.41 -3.73
CA ALA A 406 15.36 9.29 -3.45
C ALA A 406 16.07 8.10 -2.80
N GLU A 407 17.19 7.68 -3.38
CA GLU A 407 17.99 6.56 -2.87
C GLU A 407 18.45 6.83 -1.44
N GLN A 408 18.89 8.05 -1.14
CA GLN A 408 19.38 8.41 0.20
C GLN A 408 18.25 8.65 1.21
N MET A 409 17.13 9.28 0.80
CA MET A 409 16.01 9.60 1.70
C MET A 409 15.12 8.39 2.00
N THR A 410 14.90 7.53 1.00
CA THR A 410 13.86 6.49 1.07
C THR A 410 14.42 5.09 0.86
N GLY A 411 15.69 4.94 0.50
CA GLY A 411 16.28 3.63 0.15
C GLY A 411 15.67 3.00 -1.10
N GLN A 412 14.93 3.77 -1.90
CA GLN A 412 14.17 3.28 -3.05
C GLN A 412 14.35 4.24 -4.23
N GLU A 413 14.18 3.73 -5.44
CA GLU A 413 14.12 4.58 -6.63
C GLU A 413 12.87 5.49 -6.58
N PRO A 414 12.97 6.71 -7.15
CA PRO A 414 11.83 7.61 -7.20
C PRO A 414 10.71 7.02 -8.08
N ILE A 415 9.47 7.43 -7.81
CA ILE A 415 8.36 7.20 -8.75
C ILE A 415 8.56 8.15 -9.93
N ILE A 416 8.99 7.64 -11.08
CA ILE A 416 9.30 8.47 -12.24
C ILE A 416 8.10 8.51 -13.19
N LEU A 417 7.64 9.71 -13.50
CA LEU A 417 6.69 9.95 -14.58
C LEU A 417 7.35 10.82 -15.65
N ASN A 418 7.51 10.24 -16.84
CA ASN A 418 7.96 10.97 -18.01
C ASN A 418 6.79 11.78 -18.58
N MET A 419 6.79 13.10 -18.38
CA MET A 419 5.67 13.97 -18.75
C MET A 419 5.49 14.13 -20.26
N THR A 420 6.49 13.76 -21.04
CA THR A 420 6.40 13.62 -22.51
C THR A 420 5.46 12.47 -22.93
N GLU A 421 5.11 11.54 -22.03
CA GLU A 421 4.05 10.56 -22.32
C GLU A 421 2.63 11.07 -22.00
N PHE A 422 2.52 12.27 -21.40
CA PHE A 422 1.29 12.84 -20.87
C PHE A 422 0.89 14.14 -21.61
N HIS A 423 1.21 14.23 -22.90
CA HIS A 423 0.88 15.37 -23.76
C HIS A 423 -0.61 15.51 -24.12
N HIS A 424 -1.43 14.50 -23.82
CA HIS A 424 -2.86 14.52 -24.09
C HIS A 424 -3.67 14.37 -22.81
N GLU A 425 -4.85 14.99 -22.77
CA GLU A 425 -5.77 14.92 -21.62
C GLU A 425 -6.11 13.47 -21.23
N TRP A 426 -6.37 12.58 -22.21
CA TRP A 426 -6.73 11.19 -21.94
C TRP A 426 -5.60 10.38 -21.28
N SER A 427 -4.34 10.81 -21.40
CA SER A 427 -3.20 10.18 -20.74
C SER A 427 -3.30 10.24 -19.22
N MET A 428 -4.12 11.16 -18.68
CA MET A 428 -4.41 11.28 -17.24
C MET A 428 -4.95 9.97 -16.65
N SER A 429 -5.69 9.15 -17.40
CA SER A 429 -6.22 7.88 -16.90
C SER A 429 -5.14 6.88 -16.50
N ARG A 430 -3.90 7.05 -16.99
CA ARG A 430 -2.74 6.25 -16.55
C ARG A 430 -2.24 6.65 -15.16
N ILE A 431 -2.62 7.84 -14.67
CA ILE A 431 -2.29 8.34 -13.33
C ILE A 431 -3.44 8.06 -12.36
N VAL A 432 -4.67 8.45 -12.72
CA VAL A 432 -5.83 8.42 -11.80
C VAL A 432 -6.77 7.23 -12.03
N GLY A 433 -6.48 6.38 -13.02
CA GLY A 433 -7.38 5.31 -13.46
C GLY A 433 -8.45 5.79 -14.44
N ALA A 434 -9.13 4.83 -15.08
CA ALA A 434 -10.25 5.12 -15.98
C ALA A 434 -11.57 5.31 -15.19
N PRO A 435 -12.45 6.24 -15.60
CA PRO A 435 -13.78 6.41 -14.99
C PRO A 435 -14.64 5.14 -15.10
N PRO A 436 -15.61 4.91 -14.19
CA PRO A 436 -16.52 3.78 -14.28
C PRO A 436 -17.23 3.70 -15.64
N GLY A 437 -17.24 2.51 -16.24
CA GLY A 437 -17.88 2.26 -17.55
C GLY A 437 -16.97 2.47 -18.78
N TYR A 438 -15.72 2.93 -18.59
CA TYR A 438 -14.72 3.02 -19.66
C TYR A 438 -13.81 1.78 -19.72
N ILE A 439 -13.19 1.50 -20.87
CA ILE A 439 -12.21 0.41 -21.02
C ILE A 439 -11.05 0.65 -20.04
N GLY A 440 -10.72 -0.37 -19.24
CA GLY A 440 -9.71 -0.27 -18.17
C GLY A 440 -10.26 0.14 -16.80
N SER A 441 -11.56 0.48 -16.68
CA SER A 441 -12.19 0.82 -15.40
C SER A 441 -12.25 -0.34 -14.41
N ASN A 442 -12.21 -1.59 -14.90
CA ASN A 442 -12.09 -2.83 -14.11
C ASN A 442 -10.66 -3.40 -14.12
N SER A 443 -9.66 -2.63 -14.56
CA SER A 443 -8.27 -3.07 -14.49
C SER A 443 -7.81 -3.15 -13.03
N ASN A 444 -7.19 -4.26 -12.65
CA ASN A 444 -6.45 -4.42 -11.39
C ASN A 444 -4.97 -4.02 -11.56
N ALA A 445 -4.62 -3.31 -12.63
CA ALA A 445 -3.28 -2.78 -12.80
C ALA A 445 -3.00 -1.71 -11.74
N GLU A 446 -1.86 -1.84 -11.07
CA GLU A 446 -1.38 -0.83 -10.12
C GLU A 446 -1.14 0.50 -10.82
N LEU A 447 -1.67 1.57 -10.25
CA LEU A 447 -1.40 2.94 -10.68
C LEU A 447 -0.04 3.40 -10.13
N PRO A 448 0.61 4.39 -10.77
CA PRO A 448 1.95 4.86 -10.37
C PRO A 448 2.07 5.27 -8.89
N PHE A 449 0.95 5.71 -8.30
CA PHE A 449 0.90 6.26 -6.94
C PHE A 449 0.25 5.34 -5.92
N ASP A 450 -0.19 4.13 -6.28
CA ASP A 450 -0.77 3.19 -5.33
C ASP A 450 0.24 2.83 -4.22
N SER A 451 1.54 2.82 -4.56
CA SER A 451 2.61 2.59 -3.59
C SER A 451 2.69 3.63 -2.46
N LEU A 452 2.13 4.84 -2.63
CA LEU A 452 2.11 5.88 -1.60
C LEU A 452 1.27 5.49 -0.37
N GLU A 453 0.31 4.58 -0.52
CA GLU A 453 -0.49 4.08 0.60
C GLU A 453 0.35 3.25 1.56
N SER A 454 1.18 2.38 1.01
CA SER A 454 2.10 1.52 1.77
C SER A 454 3.40 2.22 2.15
N ASN A 455 3.81 3.25 1.41
CA ASN A 455 5.01 4.03 1.67
C ASN A 455 4.78 5.50 1.29
N PRO A 456 4.30 6.34 2.21
CA PRO A 456 3.97 7.73 1.92
C PRO A 456 5.22 8.63 1.84
N HIS A 457 6.37 8.16 2.31
CA HIS A 457 7.66 8.86 2.22
C HIS A 457 8.41 8.46 0.95
N ARG A 458 7.86 8.82 -0.22
CA ARG A 458 8.48 8.57 -1.53
C ARG A 458 8.89 9.87 -2.19
N VAL A 459 9.92 9.78 -3.03
CA VAL A 459 10.24 10.84 -3.99
C VAL A 459 9.49 10.57 -5.28
N ILE A 460 8.78 11.58 -5.77
CA ILE A 460 8.03 11.56 -7.04
C ILE A 460 8.75 12.49 -8.00
N LEU A 461 9.20 11.95 -9.13
CA LEU A 461 9.88 12.71 -10.18
C LEU A 461 8.94 12.95 -11.36
N LEU A 462 8.60 14.20 -11.61
CA LEU A 462 7.87 14.66 -12.79
C LEU A 462 8.90 15.18 -13.81
N ASP A 463 9.34 14.30 -14.71
CA ASP A 463 10.41 14.63 -15.67
C ASP A 463 9.85 15.37 -16.89
N GLU A 464 10.49 16.47 -17.30
CA GLU A 464 10.06 17.35 -18.40
C GLU A 464 8.64 17.93 -18.21
N PHE A 465 8.33 18.43 -17.02
CA PHE A 465 6.98 18.82 -16.61
C PHE A 465 6.30 19.89 -17.50
N GLU A 466 7.08 20.72 -18.20
CA GLU A 466 6.55 21.68 -19.18
C GLU A 466 5.89 21.00 -20.41
N LYS A 467 6.15 19.71 -20.61
CA LYS A 467 5.64 18.92 -21.72
C LYS A 467 4.27 18.32 -21.44
N ALA A 468 3.86 18.18 -20.17
CA ALA A 468 2.56 17.64 -19.83
C ALA A 468 1.40 18.50 -20.36
N ASP A 469 0.27 17.85 -20.63
CA ASP A 469 -1.00 18.54 -20.87
C ASP A 469 -1.41 19.39 -19.65
N ARG A 470 -2.13 20.49 -19.89
CA ARG A 470 -2.58 21.40 -18.83
C ARG A 470 -3.48 20.72 -17.80
N ALA A 471 -4.29 19.73 -18.20
CA ALA A 471 -5.12 18.96 -17.28
C ALA A 471 -4.27 18.11 -16.32
N VAL A 472 -3.15 17.55 -16.80
CA VAL A 472 -2.20 16.80 -15.98
C VAL A 472 -1.44 17.74 -15.03
N GLN A 473 -1.03 18.92 -15.49
CA GLN A 473 -0.42 19.93 -14.61
C GLN A 473 -1.38 20.38 -13.49
N ARG A 474 -2.66 20.57 -13.79
CA ARG A 474 -3.69 20.91 -12.80
C ARG A 474 -3.95 19.80 -11.79
N LEU A 475 -3.87 18.54 -12.21
CA LEU A 475 -3.96 17.40 -11.29
C LEU A 475 -2.84 17.47 -10.23
N PHE A 476 -1.61 17.74 -10.65
CA PHE A 476 -0.50 17.91 -9.71
C PHE A 476 -0.63 19.20 -8.89
N LEU A 477 -1.19 20.28 -9.44
CA LEU A 477 -1.53 21.47 -8.66
C LEU A 477 -2.45 21.12 -7.48
N GLN A 478 -3.50 20.33 -7.70
CA GLN A 478 -4.36 19.86 -6.62
C GLN A 478 -3.57 19.07 -5.57
N ALA A 479 -2.68 18.18 -6.00
CA ALA A 479 -1.83 17.41 -5.09
C ALA A 479 -0.93 18.33 -4.23
N LEU A 480 -0.38 19.38 -4.82
CA LEU A 480 0.49 20.34 -4.14
C LEU A 480 -0.27 21.30 -3.21
N ASP A 481 -1.57 21.51 -3.45
CA ASP A 481 -2.42 22.43 -2.69
C ASP A 481 -3.20 21.76 -1.57
N GLU A 482 -3.83 20.63 -1.89
CA GLU A 482 -4.73 19.92 -0.99
C GLU A 482 -4.02 18.76 -0.27
N GLY A 483 -2.84 18.35 -0.76
CA GLY A 483 -2.09 17.25 -0.21
C GLY A 483 -2.58 15.87 -0.62
N PHE A 484 -3.57 15.77 -1.52
CA PHE A 484 -4.05 14.49 -2.05
C PHE A 484 -4.46 14.60 -3.53
N ILE A 485 -4.48 13.44 -4.20
CA ILE A 485 -5.11 13.27 -5.51
C ILE A 485 -6.33 12.37 -5.36
N THR A 486 -7.42 12.69 -6.05
CA THR A 486 -8.58 11.80 -6.13
C THR A 486 -8.55 11.00 -7.42
N THR A 487 -8.59 9.67 -7.31
CA THR A 487 -8.66 8.76 -8.46
C THR A 487 -10.03 8.83 -9.13
N ALA A 488 -10.14 8.33 -10.36
CA ALA A 488 -11.40 8.27 -11.09
C ALA A 488 -12.47 7.39 -10.41
N ARG A 489 -12.06 6.53 -9.46
CA ARG A 489 -12.95 5.71 -8.62
C ARG A 489 -13.35 6.40 -7.30
N GLY A 490 -12.91 7.65 -7.09
CA GLY A 490 -13.19 8.42 -5.87
C GLY A 490 -12.28 8.08 -4.68
N LYS A 491 -11.21 7.29 -4.88
CA LYS A 491 -10.21 7.00 -3.86
C LYS A 491 -9.28 8.21 -3.70
N ARG A 492 -8.98 8.63 -2.48
CA ARG A 492 -7.99 9.69 -2.21
C ARG A 492 -6.61 9.07 -1.93
N ILE A 493 -5.59 9.53 -2.65
CA ILE A 493 -4.20 9.15 -2.46
C ILE A 493 -3.50 10.33 -1.78
N ASP A 494 -2.91 10.09 -0.60
CA ASP A 494 -2.23 11.08 0.21
C ASP A 494 -0.80 11.35 -0.32
N PHE A 495 -0.50 12.63 -0.56
CA PHE A 495 0.81 13.14 -0.99
C PHE A 495 1.51 13.94 0.10
N SER A 496 0.89 14.22 1.24
CA SER A 496 1.38 15.13 2.28
C SER A 496 2.81 14.85 2.77
N LYS A 497 3.23 13.58 2.70
CA LYS A 497 4.54 13.09 3.16
C LYS A 497 5.56 12.85 2.04
N ALA A 498 5.15 13.03 0.78
CA ALA A 498 5.99 12.82 -0.38
C ALA A 498 6.85 14.05 -0.71
N LEU A 499 8.00 13.81 -1.35
CA LEU A 499 8.82 14.85 -1.97
C LEU A 499 8.57 14.82 -3.48
N VAL A 500 7.92 15.86 -4.01
CA VAL A 500 7.67 16.03 -5.44
C VAL A 500 8.80 16.84 -6.04
N ILE A 501 9.52 16.28 -7.00
CA ILE A 501 10.56 16.95 -7.77
C ILE A 501 10.09 17.02 -9.22
N ALA A 502 9.88 18.23 -9.74
CA ALA A 502 9.63 18.47 -11.15
C ALA A 502 10.94 18.90 -11.83
N THR A 503 11.20 18.40 -13.04
CA THR A 503 12.29 18.90 -13.88
C THR A 503 11.72 19.65 -15.07
N THR A 504 12.45 20.66 -15.53
CA THR A 504 12.10 21.37 -16.74
C THR A 504 13.31 21.76 -17.58
N ASN A 505 13.14 21.68 -18.89
CA ASN A 505 14.10 22.22 -19.85
C ASN A 505 13.75 23.67 -20.26
N ALA A 506 12.74 24.29 -19.65
CA ALA A 506 12.41 25.69 -19.84
C ALA A 506 13.51 26.63 -19.31
N ALA A 507 13.53 27.88 -19.77
CA ALA A 507 14.45 28.94 -19.34
C ALA A 507 15.95 28.74 -19.69
N ARG A 508 16.28 27.90 -20.67
CA ARG A 508 17.67 27.69 -21.16
C ARG A 508 18.38 28.99 -21.52
N GLU A 509 17.72 29.88 -22.26
CA GLU A 509 18.29 31.14 -22.75
C GLU A 509 18.59 32.14 -21.62
N SER A 510 17.79 32.11 -20.55
CA SER A 510 17.99 32.96 -19.36
C SER A 510 19.14 32.45 -18.48
N LEU A 511 19.48 31.16 -18.58
CA LEU A 511 20.59 30.51 -17.89
C LEU A 511 21.92 30.61 -18.68
N ASP A 512 21.87 30.75 -20.01
CA ASP A 512 23.04 30.85 -20.91
C ASP A 512 23.73 32.24 -20.91
N GLY A 513 23.29 33.18 -20.06
CA GLY A 513 24.07 34.38 -19.73
C GLY A 513 24.26 35.41 -20.85
N LYS A 514 23.59 35.29 -22.01
CA LYS A 514 23.64 36.33 -23.06
C LYS A 514 22.75 37.53 -22.71
N GLN A 515 23.21 38.36 -21.76
CA GLN A 515 22.86 39.78 -21.73
C GLN A 515 23.97 40.57 -22.43
N THR A 516 23.61 41.31 -23.47
CA THR A 516 24.44 42.34 -24.11
C THR A 516 24.71 43.48 -23.11
N GLY A 517 25.72 43.33 -22.26
CA GLY A 517 26.13 44.36 -21.29
C GLY A 517 27.48 44.06 -20.63
N PHE A 518 28.34 45.07 -20.56
CA PHE A 518 29.71 45.03 -20.04
C PHE A 518 29.78 44.71 -18.53
N SER A 519 29.63 43.44 -18.14
CA SER A 519 29.95 42.99 -16.78
C SER A 519 30.54 41.58 -16.84
N VAL A 520 31.86 41.49 -16.67
CA VAL A 520 32.63 40.25 -16.72
C VAL A 520 32.64 39.63 -15.32
N GLY A 521 31.84 38.58 -15.11
CA GLY A 521 31.86 37.73 -13.93
C GLY A 521 30.76 36.67 -13.97
N PRO A 522 31.00 35.43 -13.49
CA PRO A 522 29.97 34.40 -13.43
C PRO A 522 28.91 34.81 -12.41
N LYS A 523 27.74 35.25 -12.89
CA LYS A 523 26.61 35.60 -12.01
C LYS A 523 25.73 34.37 -11.81
N THR A 524 25.61 33.94 -10.55
CA THR A 524 24.54 33.06 -10.09
C THR A 524 23.20 33.60 -10.59
N VAL A 525 22.43 32.78 -11.30
CA VAL A 525 21.14 33.22 -11.85
C VAL A 525 20.20 33.55 -10.70
N SER A 526 19.68 34.78 -10.68
CA SER A 526 18.77 35.23 -9.63
C SER A 526 17.46 34.46 -9.70
N HIS A 527 16.90 34.12 -8.53
CA HIS A 527 15.59 33.48 -8.39
C HIS A 527 14.48 34.28 -9.09
N ARG A 528 14.61 35.61 -9.15
CA ARG A 528 13.62 36.48 -9.83
C ARG A 528 13.67 36.35 -11.36
N SER A 529 14.87 36.22 -11.94
CA SER A 529 15.03 35.99 -13.38
C SER A 529 14.53 34.60 -13.79
N LEU A 530 14.76 33.57 -12.95
CA LEU A 530 14.26 32.22 -13.21
C LEU A 530 12.74 32.15 -13.20
N ASN A 531 12.09 32.72 -12.17
CA ASN A 531 10.63 32.73 -12.11
C ASN A 531 9.99 33.45 -13.31
N THR A 532 10.61 34.54 -13.77
CA THR A 532 10.12 35.28 -14.95
C THR A 532 10.20 34.43 -16.22
N ALA A 533 11.30 33.68 -16.40
CA ALA A 533 11.48 32.83 -17.56
C ALA A 533 10.55 31.59 -17.54
N LEU A 534 10.25 31.06 -16.36
CA LEU A 534 9.36 29.89 -16.18
C LEU A 534 7.88 30.24 -16.32
N ALA A 535 7.49 31.50 -16.09
CA ALA A 535 6.11 31.96 -16.18
C ALA A 535 5.48 31.84 -17.60
N GLN A 536 6.28 31.60 -18.64
CA GLN A 536 5.79 31.32 -19.98
C GLN A 536 5.27 29.89 -20.16
N PHE A 537 5.76 28.96 -19.33
CA PHE A 537 5.48 27.53 -19.44
C PHE A 537 4.54 27.03 -18.36
N PHE A 538 4.57 27.66 -17.19
CA PHE A 538 3.76 27.30 -16.03
C PHE A 538 2.96 28.50 -15.54
N ASP A 539 1.75 28.23 -15.07
CA ASP A 539 0.90 29.28 -14.47
C ASP A 539 1.50 29.72 -13.13
N ALA A 540 1.32 31.01 -12.80
CA ALA A 540 1.89 31.59 -11.56
C ALA A 540 1.41 30.85 -10.30
N GLU A 541 0.19 30.32 -10.32
CA GLU A 541 -0.38 29.52 -9.25
C GLU A 541 0.46 28.25 -8.98
N LEU A 542 0.80 27.51 -10.04
CA LEU A 542 1.62 26.30 -9.95
C LEU A 542 3.06 26.61 -9.53
N LEU A 543 3.65 27.67 -10.09
CA LEU A 543 4.99 28.12 -9.68
C LEU A 543 5.05 28.50 -8.19
N GLY A 544 3.98 29.09 -7.66
CA GLY A 544 3.87 29.47 -6.26
C GLY A 544 3.87 28.30 -5.28
N ARG A 545 3.62 27.07 -5.75
CA ARG A 545 3.59 25.86 -4.90
C ARG A 545 4.94 25.17 -4.77
N PHE A 546 5.86 25.46 -5.68
CA PHE A 546 7.23 24.97 -5.54
C PHE A 546 7.97 25.75 -4.46
N SER A 547 8.16 25.11 -3.32
CA SER A 547 8.90 25.62 -2.16
C SER A 547 10.38 25.92 -2.46
N LEU A 548 10.93 25.32 -3.51
CA LEU A 548 12.29 25.53 -3.98
C LEU A 548 12.32 25.48 -5.51
N VAL A 549 12.91 26.51 -6.12
CA VAL A 549 13.20 26.54 -7.57
C VAL A 549 14.70 26.71 -7.75
N VAL A 550 15.36 25.75 -8.41
CA VAL A 550 16.81 25.72 -8.60
C VAL A 550 17.15 25.68 -10.09
N GLY A 551 18.04 26.57 -10.51
CA GLY A 551 18.64 26.57 -11.85
C GLY A 551 19.95 25.77 -11.85
N PHE A 552 20.05 24.78 -12.72
CA PHE A 552 21.26 24.00 -12.96
C PHE A 552 22.15 24.72 -13.96
N ASN A 553 23.46 24.70 -13.70
CA ASN A 553 24.46 25.34 -14.54
C ASN A 553 24.64 24.55 -15.85
N PRO A 554 24.82 25.24 -17.00
CA PRO A 554 25.28 24.60 -18.23
C PRO A 554 26.60 23.87 -18.01
N ILE A 555 26.80 22.76 -18.73
CA ILE A 555 28.05 22.03 -18.72
C ILE A 555 29.01 22.69 -19.72
N ASP A 556 30.25 22.91 -19.31
CA ASP A 556 31.34 23.31 -20.19
C ASP A 556 32.27 22.13 -20.50
N ASP A 557 33.23 22.36 -21.40
CA ASP A 557 34.16 21.34 -21.89
C ASP A 557 35.01 20.74 -20.75
N GLN A 558 35.38 21.54 -19.75
CA GLN A 558 36.16 21.09 -18.59
C GLN A 558 35.33 20.20 -17.67
N VAL A 559 34.09 20.60 -17.37
CA VAL A 559 33.12 19.81 -16.61
C VAL A 559 32.79 18.52 -17.35
N TYR A 560 32.57 18.57 -18.67
CA TYR A 560 32.30 17.38 -19.48
C TYR A 560 33.47 16.39 -19.45
N GLY A 561 34.72 16.87 -19.52
CA GLY A 561 35.91 16.04 -19.35
C GLY A 561 35.96 15.33 -17.99
N ARG A 562 35.64 16.03 -16.89
CA ARG A 562 35.51 15.41 -15.55
C ARG A 562 34.42 14.34 -15.50
N ILE A 563 33.29 14.58 -16.18
CA ILE A 563 32.18 13.62 -16.27
C ILE A 563 32.61 12.35 -17.02
N LEU A 564 33.32 12.48 -18.14
CA LEU A 564 33.88 11.34 -18.88
C LEU A 564 34.81 10.51 -18.00
N ALA A 565 35.74 11.15 -17.28
CA ALA A 565 36.65 10.48 -16.36
C ALA A 565 35.90 9.70 -15.26
N SER A 566 34.91 10.33 -14.61
CA SER A 566 34.08 9.69 -13.59
C SER A 566 33.24 8.53 -14.14
N HIS A 567 32.74 8.63 -15.38
CA HIS A 567 32.06 7.51 -16.03
C HIS A 567 33.00 6.34 -16.30
N TYR A 568 34.22 6.63 -16.72
CA TYR A 568 35.24 5.61 -16.96
C TYR A 568 35.63 4.88 -15.69
N GLU A 569 35.92 5.60 -14.62
CA GLU A 569 36.27 5.02 -13.31
C GLU A 569 35.21 4.01 -12.84
N ARG A 570 33.93 4.42 -12.84
CA ARG A 570 32.81 3.53 -12.47
C ARG A 570 32.66 2.31 -13.37
N GLN A 571 32.85 2.45 -14.69
CA GLN A 571 32.77 1.31 -15.60
C GLN A 571 33.97 0.38 -15.43
N ARG A 572 35.16 0.93 -15.21
CA ARG A 572 36.39 0.19 -14.96
C ARG A 572 36.29 -0.64 -13.69
N GLU A 573 35.81 -0.07 -12.58
CA GLU A 573 35.55 -0.81 -11.33
C GLU A 573 34.62 -2.01 -11.56
N ARG A 574 33.49 -1.80 -12.25
CA ARG A 574 32.57 -2.89 -12.60
C ARG A 574 33.22 -3.97 -13.46
N ILE A 575 34.10 -3.60 -14.39
CA ILE A 575 34.83 -4.54 -15.24
C ILE A 575 35.90 -5.28 -14.43
N ILE A 576 36.56 -4.63 -13.47
CA ILE A 576 37.52 -5.27 -12.55
C ILE A 576 36.80 -6.37 -11.76
N ASP A 577 35.64 -6.06 -11.19
CA ASP A 577 34.87 -7.01 -10.39
C ASP A 577 34.33 -8.18 -11.23
N ALA A 578 33.77 -7.88 -12.41
CA ALA A 578 33.11 -8.90 -13.23
C ALA A 578 34.08 -9.70 -14.12
N ARG A 579 35.14 -9.07 -14.64
CA ARG A 579 36.08 -9.64 -15.63
C ARG A 579 37.51 -9.11 -15.45
N PRO A 580 38.24 -9.55 -14.39
CA PRO A 580 39.57 -9.03 -14.04
C PRO A 580 40.61 -9.10 -15.17
N ARG A 581 40.54 -10.13 -16.04
CA ARG A 581 41.47 -10.31 -17.17
C ARG A 581 41.31 -9.22 -18.24
N LEU A 582 40.08 -8.75 -18.49
CA LEU A 582 39.84 -7.66 -19.45
C LEU A 582 40.27 -6.32 -18.88
N ALA A 583 40.14 -6.13 -17.56
CA ALA A 583 40.55 -4.90 -16.90
C ALA A 583 42.06 -4.61 -17.04
N GLN A 584 42.91 -5.63 -17.22
CA GLN A 584 44.35 -5.46 -17.43
C GLN A 584 44.69 -4.71 -18.73
N ALA A 585 43.81 -4.76 -19.73
CA ALA A 585 43.99 -4.05 -20.99
C ALA A 585 43.54 -2.58 -20.95
N LEU A 586 42.97 -2.13 -19.82
CA LEU A 586 42.50 -0.78 -19.62
C LEU A 586 43.46 0.00 -18.71
N PRO A 587 43.78 1.28 -19.03
CA PRO A 587 44.65 2.09 -18.17
C PRO A 587 43.99 2.39 -16.80
N GLY A 588 44.75 3.01 -15.89
CA GLY A 588 44.20 3.49 -14.61
C GLY A 588 43.19 4.61 -14.82
N ASP A 589 43.61 5.61 -15.60
CA ASP A 589 42.85 6.78 -16.02
C ASP A 589 42.89 6.90 -17.55
N ILE A 590 41.95 7.66 -18.13
CA ILE A 590 42.02 8.01 -19.55
C ILE A 590 43.22 8.95 -19.75
N PRO A 591 44.14 8.65 -20.69
CA PRO A 591 45.23 9.56 -21.01
C PRO A 591 44.73 10.96 -21.38
N VAL A 592 45.42 12.01 -20.91
CA VAL A 592 44.95 13.41 -21.02
C VAL A 592 44.64 13.82 -22.46
N ASP A 593 45.51 13.43 -23.42
CA ASP A 593 45.33 13.76 -24.84
C ASP A 593 44.12 13.04 -25.45
N GLU A 594 43.86 11.79 -25.05
CA GLU A 594 42.69 11.03 -25.48
C GLU A 594 41.40 11.57 -24.86
N LEU A 595 41.46 12.00 -23.60
CA LEU A 595 40.33 12.64 -22.93
C LEU A 595 39.96 13.95 -23.63
N ALA A 596 40.94 14.79 -23.97
CA ALA A 596 40.71 16.02 -24.73
C ALA A 596 40.07 15.74 -26.11
N SER A 597 40.57 14.72 -26.82
CA SER A 597 39.98 14.29 -28.09
C SER A 597 38.55 13.76 -27.94
N LEU A 598 38.26 13.02 -26.86
CA LEU A 598 36.92 12.52 -26.56
C LEU A 598 35.95 13.67 -26.26
N VAL A 599 36.39 14.68 -25.50
CA VAL A 599 35.60 15.89 -25.24
C VAL A 599 35.24 16.57 -26.56
N GLU A 600 36.25 16.87 -27.39
CA GLU A 600 36.05 17.57 -28.67
C GLU A 600 35.10 16.81 -29.62
N ARG A 601 35.25 15.49 -29.71
CA ARG A 601 34.47 14.66 -30.65
C ARG A 601 33.05 14.35 -30.19
N THR A 602 32.80 14.36 -28.87
CA THR A 602 31.54 13.84 -28.32
C THR A 602 30.71 14.87 -27.57
N PHE A 603 31.29 16.00 -27.17
CA PHE A 603 30.55 17.00 -26.42
C PHE A 603 29.62 17.80 -27.33
N VAL A 604 28.32 17.74 -27.02
CA VAL A 604 27.29 18.55 -27.68
C VAL A 604 26.62 19.40 -26.61
N ARG A 605 26.88 20.72 -26.63
CA ARG A 605 26.37 21.67 -25.61
C ARG A 605 24.86 21.56 -25.38
N GLU A 606 24.08 21.33 -26.44
CA GLU A 606 22.62 21.20 -26.35
C GLU A 606 22.14 19.94 -25.63
N HIS A 607 22.99 18.91 -25.54
CA HIS A 607 22.68 17.62 -24.92
C HIS A 607 23.37 17.42 -23.56
N GLY A 608 24.20 18.38 -23.13
CA GLY A 608 24.94 18.31 -21.88
C GLY A 608 25.77 17.02 -21.79
N ALA A 609 25.71 16.35 -20.64
CA ALA A 609 26.45 15.11 -20.40
C ALA A 609 25.84 13.84 -21.02
N ARG A 610 24.67 13.90 -21.67
CA ARG A 610 23.99 12.69 -22.21
C ARG A 610 24.90 11.81 -23.09
N PRO A 611 25.76 12.36 -23.97
CA PRO A 611 26.64 11.54 -24.81
C PRO A 611 27.76 10.80 -24.04
N ALA A 612 28.14 11.26 -22.83
CA ALA A 612 29.33 10.82 -22.12
C ALA A 612 29.36 9.31 -21.85
N GLY A 613 28.24 8.74 -21.39
CA GLY A 613 28.17 7.30 -21.08
C GLY A 613 28.37 6.41 -22.32
N ARG A 614 27.83 6.82 -23.48
CA ARG A 614 28.04 6.12 -24.74
C ARG A 614 29.48 6.29 -25.23
N ALA A 615 30.02 7.51 -25.15
CA ALA A 615 31.39 7.82 -25.54
C ALA A 615 32.40 6.94 -24.80
N ILE A 616 32.29 6.85 -23.47
CA ILE A 616 33.15 6.00 -22.64
C ILE A 616 32.97 4.52 -22.96
N ARG A 617 31.73 4.05 -23.13
CA ARG A 617 31.47 2.65 -23.50
C ARG A 617 32.17 2.28 -24.81
N THR A 618 31.96 3.09 -25.85
CA THR A 618 32.59 2.87 -27.16
C THR A 618 34.11 2.91 -27.06
N TRP A 619 34.68 3.88 -26.33
CA TRP A 619 36.13 3.95 -26.12
C TRP A 619 36.71 2.72 -25.39
N ILE A 620 36.01 2.22 -24.36
CA ILE A 620 36.39 0.98 -23.66
C ILE A 620 36.34 -0.22 -24.62
N GLU A 621 35.24 -0.36 -25.37
CA GLU A 621 35.05 -1.44 -26.33
C GLU A 621 36.14 -1.44 -27.41
N ASP A 622 36.42 -0.28 -28.01
CA ASP A 622 37.47 -0.11 -29.03
C ASP A 622 38.85 -0.47 -28.49
N ARG A 623 39.15 -0.08 -27.24
CA ARG A 623 40.42 -0.43 -26.57
C ARG A 623 40.55 -1.92 -26.31
N LEU A 624 39.49 -2.56 -25.81
CA LEU A 624 39.49 -4.00 -25.53
C LEU A 624 39.59 -4.82 -26.83
N LEU A 625 38.89 -4.40 -27.89
CA LEU A 625 38.98 -5.04 -29.21
C LEU A 625 40.40 -4.90 -29.80
N SER A 626 41.00 -3.71 -29.70
CA SER A 626 42.37 -3.46 -30.16
C SER A 626 43.39 -4.30 -29.39
N ALA A 627 43.20 -4.48 -28.08
CA ALA A 627 44.05 -5.32 -27.24
C ALA A 627 43.89 -6.82 -27.56
N HIS A 628 42.70 -7.26 -28.00
CA HIS A 628 42.46 -8.64 -28.47
C HIS A 628 43.00 -8.89 -29.88
N ALA A 629 43.03 -7.86 -30.75
CA ALA A 629 43.49 -7.95 -32.13
C ALA A 629 45.02 -7.84 -32.27
N ALA A 630 45.74 -7.43 -31.23
CA ALA A 630 47.21 -7.45 -31.22
C ALA A 630 47.70 -8.92 -31.24
N PRO A 631 48.48 -9.36 -32.25
CA PRO A 631 48.97 -10.73 -32.30
C PRO A 631 49.83 -11.01 -31.06
N GLN A 632 49.48 -12.05 -30.31
CA GLN A 632 50.39 -12.60 -29.30
C GLN A 632 51.71 -12.94 -30.01
N ASN A 633 52.81 -12.46 -29.44
CA ASN A 633 54.18 -12.63 -29.93
C ASN A 633 54.43 -13.99 -30.62
N PRO A 634 55.17 -14.03 -31.75
CA PRO A 634 55.53 -15.28 -32.44
C PRO A 634 56.49 -16.19 -31.65
N ALA A 635 56.86 -15.82 -30.42
CA ALA A 635 57.77 -16.60 -29.57
C ALA A 635 57.11 -17.82 -28.88
N THR A 636 55.78 -17.87 -28.77
CA THR A 636 55.06 -19.04 -28.22
C THR A 636 54.70 -20.09 -29.28
N ALA A 637 54.74 -19.73 -30.58
CA ALA A 637 54.45 -20.67 -31.66
C ALA A 637 55.59 -21.69 -31.91
N GLN A 638 56.81 -21.41 -31.47
CA GLN A 638 57.95 -22.35 -31.61
C GLN A 638 58.07 -23.37 -30.47
N MET A 639 57.34 -23.19 -29.35
CA MET A 639 57.32 -24.19 -28.27
C MET A 639 56.24 -25.28 -28.46
N THR A 640 55.22 -25.02 -29.28
CA THR A 640 54.14 -26.00 -29.56
C THR A 640 54.46 -26.96 -30.71
N VAL A 641 55.52 -26.72 -31.50
CA VAL A 641 55.93 -27.63 -32.59
C VAL A 641 57.01 -28.63 -32.16
N ALA A 642 57.79 -28.33 -31.12
CA ALA A 642 58.80 -29.27 -30.58
C ALA A 642 58.21 -30.34 -29.64
N ALA A 643 57.08 -30.07 -28.98
CA ALA A 643 56.42 -31.03 -28.08
C ALA A 643 55.49 -32.04 -28.78
N ALA A 644 55.31 -31.92 -30.10
CA ALA A 644 54.47 -32.82 -30.90
C ALA A 644 55.27 -33.88 -31.68
N ALA A 645 56.61 -33.83 -31.67
CA ALA A 645 57.47 -34.79 -32.37
C ALA A 645 58.01 -35.93 -31.48
N ASP A 646 57.95 -35.79 -30.15
CA ASP A 646 58.51 -36.77 -29.20
C ASP A 646 57.46 -37.75 -28.62
N ASN A 647 56.23 -37.79 -29.16
CA ASN A 647 55.15 -38.67 -28.67
C ASN A 647 54.63 -39.69 -29.72
N GLU A 648 55.41 -39.96 -30.77
CA GLU A 648 55.14 -41.07 -31.73
C GLU A 648 56.24 -42.16 -31.75
N ALA A 649 57.17 -42.19 -30.79
CA ALA A 649 58.11 -43.30 -30.66
C ALA A 649 58.56 -43.53 -29.20
N GLU A 650 57.72 -44.22 -28.42
CA GLU A 650 58.03 -45.34 -27.49
C GLU A 650 56.87 -45.64 -26.53
#